data_AF-A0A5Q4GYN1-F1
#
_entry.id   AF-A0A5Q4GYN1-F1
#
_cell.length_a   1.000
_cell.length_b   1.000
_cell.length_c   1.000
_cell.angle_alpha   90.00
_cell.angle_beta   90.00
_cell.angle_gamma   90.00
#
_symmetry.space_group_name_H-M   'P 1'
#
loop_
_entity.id
_entity.type
_entity.pdbx_description
1 polymer ?
#
loop_
_entity_poly.entity_id
_entity_poly.type
_entity_poly.pdbx_seq_one_letter_code
_entity_poly.pdbx_strand_id
1 'polypeptide(L)'
;MANCPRTCEQSFGRGPAWSPGISSCVCTANVGLSMTKGGRTRLSIRPNNGSRPWRNWELPSSNGTGSADHHLESSKAGENGRVADSNKLGWPDFQADDDPLDVIVKLSRFYGSDPSIVLAGGGNTSCKVDDILYVKGSGTALATMTRDGFVKMDRHQLSDLATATLDADPVIREQQYKRAIMGAQCEPERGQRPSVEVLLHHLVPGKYVVHSHATIVNTLTCHTQGRKLAEEIFGDDIVWVPYVDPGFVLAMTLKQALEEHEVRSGGARAKAILMANHGLIVAGDDPDQVRAHTDQILQSISDRLGPDWRSQPWGSVDRLADTGPLVKIIGPALRGLLAESLDAPLKIVTFDDSETALSLIGSSSGPQLAKAGPLTPDQIVYCNSYPLWFEPQPGEDQDGLLQRLRAGIDRHTQQTGYAPKTVLVQGVGLFAAGDDFKLANAAREVYLDAVQVMAGATCLGGGMQGIQFMTDAQREFIEHWEAEAYRKQASAAGTAGRLAGKVVVVTGAAQGFGYEIAGALAAEGAAVVLTDINQPGAVEAAEKLRGQYGSGRALGLPINVTDGDSIANCVEQIVRTYGGFDVFVANAGVLKAESVKTQAPRDFRFVTEVNYTGYFLCVQQAAPVLALQRKANPAYTSDIIQINSKSGLVGSNRNAAYAGSKFGGIGLTQSFALELVTDGIKVNSICPGNFFDGPLWSDPENGLFVQYLRTGKVEGAKTIDDVRHAYEAKVPLGRGCTAADVVKAILYLVDQQYETGQALPVTGGQVMLS
;
A
#
# COMPACT_ATOMS: atom_id res chain seq x y z
N MET A 1 14.36 -49.94 -20.77
CA MET A 1 14.21 -50.99 -21.82
C MET A 1 12.86 -51.67 -21.63
N ALA A 2 12.19 -51.98 -22.74
CA ALA A 2 11.10 -52.98 -22.92
C ALA A 2 10.24 -53.42 -21.71
N ASN A 3 8.94 -53.10 -21.70
CA ASN A 3 7.87 -54.05 -22.08
C ASN A 3 6.43 -53.54 -21.80
N CYS A 4 5.63 -53.45 -22.85
CA CYS A 4 4.19 -53.80 -22.85
C CYS A 4 4.11 -55.35 -23.02
N PRO A 5 3.06 -56.12 -22.65
CA PRO A 5 1.65 -55.94 -23.07
C PRO A 5 0.64 -56.35 -21.93
N ARG A 6 -0.65 -56.70 -22.10
CA ARG A 6 -1.48 -57.14 -23.24
C ARG A 6 -2.97 -57.13 -22.87
N THR A 7 -3.86 -56.79 -23.82
CA THR A 7 -5.10 -57.51 -24.30
C THR A 7 -5.95 -56.50 -25.10
N CYS A 8 -6.21 -56.67 -26.40
CA CYS A 8 -7.16 -57.62 -27.05
C CYS A 8 -8.63 -57.39 -26.62
N GLU A 9 -9.64 -57.30 -27.51
CA GLU A 9 -9.66 -57.33 -28.98
C GLU A 9 -10.99 -56.77 -29.55
N GLN A 10 -10.91 -56.14 -30.73
CA GLN A 10 -11.79 -56.23 -31.92
C GLN A 10 -13.19 -56.89 -31.78
N SER A 11 -14.29 -56.45 -32.43
CA SER A 11 -14.54 -55.61 -33.64
C SER A 11 -16.03 -55.16 -33.63
N PHE A 12 -16.75 -54.66 -34.66
CA PHE A 12 -16.60 -54.41 -36.12
C PHE A 12 -17.69 -53.38 -36.55
N GLY A 13 -17.60 -52.70 -37.72
CA GLY A 13 -18.82 -52.30 -38.46
C GLY A 13 -18.98 -50.89 -39.10
N ARG A 14 -18.22 -50.59 -40.18
CA ARG A 14 -18.64 -49.81 -41.39
C ARG A 14 -19.24 -48.37 -41.31
N GLY A 15 -18.36 -47.36 -41.46
CA GLY A 15 -18.47 -46.18 -42.39
C GLY A 15 -19.65 -45.17 -42.29
N PRO A 16 -19.67 -44.08 -43.11
CA PRO A 16 -18.67 -43.62 -44.09
C PRO A 16 -17.95 -42.31 -43.71
N ALA A 17 -17.00 -41.86 -44.54
CA ALA A 17 -16.15 -40.70 -44.29
C ALA A 17 -16.74 -39.35 -44.78
N TRP A 18 -16.40 -38.26 -44.09
CA TRP A 18 -16.40 -36.89 -44.60
C TRP A 18 -15.14 -36.16 -44.10
N SER A 19 -14.39 -35.53 -45.02
CA SER A 19 -13.25 -34.66 -44.70
C SER A 19 -13.65 -33.19 -44.91
N PRO A 20 -13.08 -32.23 -44.15
CA PRO A 20 -13.52 -30.84 -44.17
C PRO A 20 -13.03 -30.08 -45.41
N GLY A 21 -13.94 -29.38 -46.09
CA GLY A 21 -13.61 -28.44 -47.15
C GLY A 21 -13.36 -27.04 -46.61
N ILE A 22 -12.16 -26.50 -46.86
CA ILE A 22 -11.85 -25.09 -46.62
C ILE A 22 -12.54 -24.25 -47.71
N SER A 23 -13.40 -23.31 -47.31
CA SER A 23 -14.11 -22.39 -48.19
C SER A 23 -13.42 -21.02 -48.19
N SER A 24 -12.72 -20.70 -49.27
CA SER A 24 -12.21 -19.35 -49.55
C SER A 24 -13.11 -18.66 -50.58
N CYS A 25 -13.98 -17.76 -50.12
CA CYS A 25 -14.73 -16.86 -51.01
C CYS A 25 -14.11 -15.46 -51.03
N VAL A 26 -13.53 -15.12 -52.18
CA VAL A 26 -13.11 -13.76 -52.51
C VAL A 26 -14.30 -13.01 -53.11
N CYS A 27 -14.57 -11.78 -52.66
CA CYS A 27 -15.17 -10.77 -53.52
C CYS A 27 -14.82 -9.33 -53.09
N THR A 28 -13.97 -8.70 -53.91
CA THR A 28 -14.00 -7.28 -54.29
C THR A 28 -14.00 -6.18 -53.22
N ALA A 29 -12.81 -5.61 -52.99
CA ALA A 29 -12.65 -4.17 -52.72
C ALA A 29 -11.86 -3.53 -53.88
N ASN A 30 -12.35 -2.41 -54.43
CA ASN A 30 -11.73 -1.72 -55.55
C ASN A 30 -10.40 -1.07 -55.14
N VAL A 31 -9.29 -1.46 -55.79
CA VAL A 31 -8.01 -0.75 -55.72
C VAL A 31 -7.67 -0.23 -57.12
N GLY A 32 -7.94 1.07 -57.33
CA GLY A 32 -7.50 1.79 -58.53
C GLY A 32 -6.04 2.20 -58.39
N LEU A 33 -5.14 1.51 -59.11
CA LEU A 33 -3.74 1.90 -59.22
C LEU A 33 -3.57 2.96 -60.31
N SER A 34 -3.03 4.12 -59.94
CA SER A 34 -2.52 5.13 -60.88
C SER A 34 -1.22 5.71 -60.36
N MET A 35 -0.11 5.36 -61.02
CA MET A 35 1.11 6.17 -61.03
C MET A 35 1.10 6.97 -62.35
N THR A 36 1.54 8.22 -62.47
CA THR A 36 2.64 8.94 -61.83
C THR A 36 2.42 10.45 -61.90
N LYS A 37 2.97 11.23 -60.96
CA LYS A 37 3.99 12.28 -61.18
C LYS A 37 4.29 13.04 -59.88
N GLY A 38 5.49 13.61 -59.79
CA GLY A 38 6.08 14.04 -58.52
C GLY A 38 5.56 15.37 -57.96
N GLY A 39 5.65 15.50 -56.64
CA GLY A 39 5.43 16.74 -55.90
C GLY A 39 5.91 16.58 -54.45
N ARG A 40 7.04 17.21 -54.09
CA ARG A 40 7.48 17.27 -52.70
C ARG A 40 6.58 18.24 -51.93
N THR A 41 5.82 17.73 -50.97
CA THR A 41 5.10 18.58 -50.00
C THR A 41 5.56 18.21 -48.59
N ARG A 42 6.22 19.15 -47.90
CA ARG A 42 6.55 19.00 -46.48
C ARG A 42 5.27 19.12 -45.66
N LEU A 43 4.83 18.05 -45.01
CA LEU A 43 3.89 18.17 -43.90
C LEU A 43 4.68 18.56 -42.65
N SER A 44 4.41 19.75 -42.10
CA SER A 44 4.93 20.16 -40.79
C SER A 44 3.89 19.83 -39.73
N ILE A 45 4.05 18.68 -39.08
CA ILE A 45 3.28 18.37 -37.86
C ILE A 45 3.96 19.11 -36.71
N ARG A 46 3.29 20.12 -36.15
CA ARG A 46 3.68 20.71 -34.87
C ARG A 46 3.23 19.76 -33.75
N PRO A 47 4.12 19.30 -32.85
CA PRO A 47 3.67 18.69 -31.61
C PRO A 47 2.94 19.73 -30.77
N ASN A 48 1.80 19.36 -30.21
CA ASN A 48 1.07 20.22 -29.29
C ASN A 48 1.72 20.11 -27.90
N ASN A 49 2.64 21.03 -27.56
CA ASN A 49 3.30 21.04 -26.24
C ASN A 49 2.28 21.38 -25.15
N GLY A 50 1.68 20.34 -24.56
CA GLY A 50 0.60 20.45 -23.58
C GLY A 50 0.69 19.49 -22.39
N SER A 51 1.78 18.72 -22.26
CA SER A 51 2.05 17.87 -21.09
C SER A 51 3.17 18.48 -20.24
N ARG A 52 2.80 19.07 -19.10
CA ARG A 52 3.76 19.26 -18.00
C ARG A 52 3.83 17.95 -17.22
N PRO A 53 5.02 17.40 -16.92
CA PRO A 53 5.12 16.28 -15.99
C PRO A 53 4.65 16.75 -14.62
N TRP A 54 3.64 16.08 -14.07
CA TRP A 54 3.25 16.26 -12.67
C TRP A 54 4.32 15.60 -11.80
N ARG A 55 4.80 16.31 -10.79
CA ARG A 55 5.83 15.79 -9.87
C ARG A 55 5.25 14.69 -8.99
N ASN A 56 6.10 13.76 -8.57
CA ASN A 56 5.79 12.69 -7.62
C ASN A 56 5.03 13.26 -6.41
N TRP A 57 3.93 12.61 -6.05
CA TRP A 57 3.06 13.07 -4.98
C TRP A 57 3.33 12.28 -3.70
N GLU A 58 3.89 12.95 -2.70
CA GLU A 58 3.95 12.43 -1.33
C GLU A 58 2.56 12.49 -0.69
N LEU A 59 2.23 11.51 0.17
CA LEU A 59 0.97 11.51 0.91
C LEU A 59 0.86 12.76 1.81
N PRO A 60 -0.20 13.57 1.68
CA PRO A 60 -0.36 14.75 2.52
C PRO A 60 -0.72 14.34 3.95
N SER A 61 -0.13 15.02 4.92
CA SER A 61 -0.49 14.94 6.33
C SER A 61 -1.54 15.99 6.68
N SER A 62 -2.45 15.66 7.60
CA SER A 62 -3.37 16.57 8.33
C SER A 62 -2.72 17.91 8.73
N ASN A 63 -3.41 19.05 8.83
CA ASN A 63 -4.83 19.42 8.68
C ASN A 63 -4.91 20.86 8.11
N GLY A 64 -6.09 21.37 7.74
CA GLY A 64 -6.26 22.74 7.26
C GLY A 64 -7.18 23.63 8.12
N THR A 65 -7.01 24.95 8.01
CA THR A 65 -8.04 25.97 8.33
C THR A 65 -7.92 27.23 7.45
N GLY A 66 -9.00 27.52 6.72
CA GLY A 66 -9.55 28.84 6.32
C GLY A 66 -8.70 30.09 6.01
N SER A 67 -9.03 30.70 4.85
CA SER A 67 -9.34 32.13 4.65
C SER A 67 -8.33 33.08 3.97
N ALA A 68 -8.60 33.30 2.67
CA ALA A 68 -8.64 34.59 1.96
C ALA A 68 -7.35 35.44 1.73
N ASP A 69 -6.97 35.45 0.44
CA ASP A 69 -6.62 36.60 -0.39
C ASP A 69 -5.32 37.43 -0.24
N HIS A 70 -4.76 37.65 -1.44
CA HIS A 70 -3.98 38.79 -1.94
C HIS A 70 -2.43 38.79 -1.90
N HIS A 71 -1.91 38.94 -3.14
CA HIS A 71 -0.63 39.48 -3.61
C HIS A 71 0.65 38.62 -3.61
N LEU A 72 1.09 38.35 -4.84
CA LEU A 72 2.46 38.07 -5.23
C LEU A 72 3.39 39.22 -4.82
N GLU A 73 4.51 38.90 -4.16
CA GLU A 73 5.77 39.57 -4.46
C GLU A 73 6.97 38.65 -4.19
N SER A 74 8.02 38.80 -5.00
CA SER A 74 9.19 37.93 -4.98
C SER A 74 10.29 38.49 -4.09
N SER A 75 10.86 37.66 -3.20
CA SER A 75 12.17 37.96 -2.63
C SER A 75 13.05 36.70 -2.58
N LYS A 76 14.32 36.88 -2.97
CA LYS A 76 15.39 35.91 -2.73
C LYS A 76 16.05 36.28 -1.41
N ALA A 77 16.11 35.35 -0.47
CA ALA A 77 17.09 35.34 0.61
C ALA A 77 17.45 33.88 0.88
N GLY A 78 18.73 33.59 1.04
CA GLY A 78 19.21 32.23 1.32
C GLY A 78 19.29 31.99 2.82
N GLU A 79 18.79 30.85 3.28
CA GLU A 79 19.16 30.28 4.58
C GLU A 79 19.88 28.95 4.32
N ASN A 80 21.10 28.85 4.84
CA ASN A 80 21.96 27.68 4.71
C ASN A 80 21.79 26.75 5.91
N GLY A 81 21.76 25.44 5.66
CA GLY A 81 22.43 24.46 6.51
C GLY A 81 21.97 24.35 7.97
N ARG A 82 20.65 24.22 8.20
CA ARG A 82 20.16 23.47 9.37
C ARG A 82 19.61 22.14 8.88
N VAL A 83 19.80 21.06 9.64
CA VAL A 83 18.98 19.86 9.46
C VAL A 83 17.52 20.30 9.58
N ALA A 84 16.72 20.04 8.55
CA ALA A 84 15.33 20.44 8.55
C ALA A 84 14.60 19.71 9.69
N ASP A 85 13.83 20.44 10.47
CA ASP A 85 12.92 19.89 11.49
C ASP A 85 11.79 19.18 10.73
N SER A 86 12.06 17.95 10.29
CA SER A 86 11.17 17.14 9.43
C SER A 86 9.92 16.68 10.16
N ASN A 87 9.94 16.75 11.50
CA ASN A 87 8.82 16.36 12.32
C ASN A 87 7.73 17.44 12.30
N LYS A 88 6.66 17.17 11.55
CA LYS A 88 5.48 18.04 11.46
C LYS A 88 4.75 18.19 12.79
N LEU A 89 5.01 17.28 13.74
CA LEU A 89 4.68 17.44 15.14
C LEU A 89 5.81 18.23 15.81
N GLY A 90 5.53 19.48 16.19
CA GLY A 90 6.43 20.23 17.06
C GLY A 90 6.68 19.48 18.38
N TRP A 91 7.73 19.89 19.09
CA TRP A 91 8.12 19.26 20.36
C TRP A 91 6.92 19.14 21.32
N PRO A 92 6.69 17.97 21.94
CA PRO A 92 5.48 17.77 22.75
C PRO A 92 5.43 18.73 23.93
N ASP A 93 4.23 19.21 24.26
CA ASP A 93 4.00 20.01 25.44
C ASP A 93 3.91 19.10 26.68
N PHE A 94 4.95 19.14 27.52
CA PHE A 94 5.06 18.35 28.75
C PHE A 94 4.47 19.13 29.93
N GLN A 95 3.41 18.60 30.54
CA GLN A 95 2.71 19.24 31.65
C GLN A 95 3.36 18.90 32.99
N ALA A 96 3.18 19.78 33.99
CA ALA A 96 3.73 19.57 35.33
C ALA A 96 3.13 18.36 36.08
N ASP A 97 2.00 17.85 35.62
CA ASP A 97 1.31 16.66 36.13
C ASP A 97 1.46 15.41 35.22
N ASP A 98 2.23 15.48 34.13
CA ASP A 98 2.61 14.29 33.35
C ASP A 98 3.41 13.33 34.23
N ASP A 99 2.94 12.10 34.38
CA ASP A 99 3.75 11.05 35.01
C ASP A 99 4.77 10.45 33.99
N PRO A 100 5.76 9.66 34.44
CA PRO A 100 6.79 9.14 33.55
C PRO A 100 6.26 8.27 32.39
N LEU A 101 5.05 7.73 32.50
CA LEU A 101 4.41 6.97 31.43
C LEU A 101 3.77 7.90 30.39
N ASP A 102 3.23 9.05 30.80
CA ASP A 102 2.75 10.09 29.86
C ASP A 102 3.91 10.71 29.08
N VAL A 103 5.03 11.01 29.75
CA VAL A 103 6.25 11.54 29.12
C VAL A 103 6.78 10.58 28.04
N ILE A 104 6.93 9.28 28.34
CA ILE A 104 7.43 8.32 27.35
C ILE A 104 6.42 8.05 26.23
N VAL A 105 5.10 8.14 26.48
CA VAL A 105 4.09 8.09 25.40
C VAL A 105 4.25 9.28 24.44
N LYS A 106 4.45 10.50 24.97
CA LYS A 106 4.69 11.70 24.16
C LYS A 106 5.97 11.59 23.33
N LEU A 107 7.08 11.17 23.95
CA LEU A 107 8.36 10.91 23.26
C LEU A 107 8.22 9.81 22.17
N SER A 108 7.51 8.72 22.48
CA SER A 108 7.25 7.63 21.54
C SER A 108 6.52 8.12 20.30
N ARG A 109 5.48 8.94 20.47
CA ARG A 109 4.73 9.51 19.35
C ARG A 109 5.59 10.47 18.53
N PHE A 110 6.36 11.34 19.19
CA PHE A 110 7.24 12.31 18.53
C PHE A 110 8.30 11.62 17.67
N TYR A 111 9.09 10.69 18.23
CA TYR A 111 10.12 10.00 17.42
C TYR A 111 9.52 8.98 16.45
N GLY A 112 8.39 8.37 16.82
CA GLY A 112 7.69 7.41 15.97
C GLY A 112 6.97 8.02 14.77
N SER A 113 6.71 9.34 14.75
CA SER A 113 6.06 10.04 13.65
C SER A 113 7.00 10.51 12.55
N ASP A 114 8.32 10.48 12.77
CA ASP A 114 9.32 10.84 11.76
C ASP A 114 9.96 9.58 11.16
N PRO A 115 9.67 9.24 9.89
CA PRO A 115 10.23 8.06 9.24
C PRO A 115 11.76 8.08 9.09
N SER A 116 12.42 9.23 9.21
CA SER A 116 13.89 9.31 9.20
C SER A 116 14.53 8.89 10.52
N ILE A 117 13.74 8.76 11.59
CA ILE A 117 14.16 8.31 12.92
C ILE A 117 13.63 6.89 13.21
N VAL A 118 12.36 6.62 12.87
CA VAL A 118 11.70 5.32 13.10
C VAL A 118 10.94 4.87 11.86
N LEU A 119 11.44 3.84 11.19
CA LEU A 119 10.83 3.26 9.99
C LEU A 119 9.74 2.24 10.32
N ALA A 120 8.73 2.13 9.45
CA ALA A 120 7.66 1.12 9.50
C ALA A 120 6.89 0.98 10.85
N GLY A 121 6.98 1.95 11.75
CA GLY A 121 6.45 1.87 13.12
C GLY A 121 7.30 1.04 14.09
N GLY A 122 8.55 0.75 13.73
CA GLY A 122 9.57 0.05 14.51
C GLY A 122 10.07 0.85 15.73
N GLY A 123 11.37 0.76 16.02
CA GLY A 123 12.01 1.38 17.19
C GLY A 123 11.48 0.85 18.53
N ASN A 124 12.12 1.23 19.63
CA ASN A 124 11.79 0.76 20.96
C ASN A 124 11.96 1.86 22.01
N THR A 125 11.11 1.90 23.03
CA THR A 125 11.08 2.96 24.03
C THR A 125 10.80 2.40 25.41
N SER A 126 11.39 2.99 26.44
CA SER A 126 11.07 2.65 27.82
C SER A 126 11.20 3.82 28.79
N CYS A 127 10.51 3.71 29.92
CA CYS A 127 10.79 4.52 31.10
C CYS A 127 10.96 3.66 32.36
N LYS A 128 11.80 4.14 33.27
CA LYS A 128 12.08 3.51 34.58
C LYS A 128 11.41 4.34 35.67
N VAL A 129 10.63 3.68 36.52
CA VAL A 129 9.95 4.28 37.68
C VAL A 129 10.17 3.34 38.85
N ASP A 130 11.00 3.76 39.80
CA ASP A 130 11.43 2.95 40.94
C ASP A 130 11.88 1.54 40.49
N ASP A 131 11.21 0.49 40.97
CA ASP A 131 11.51 -0.91 40.67
C ASP A 131 10.82 -1.44 39.40
N ILE A 132 10.15 -0.57 38.62
CA ILE A 132 9.40 -0.94 37.41
C ILE A 132 10.07 -0.35 36.16
N LEU A 133 10.21 -1.18 35.13
CA LEU A 133 10.53 -0.77 33.77
C LEU A 133 9.25 -0.91 32.92
N TYR A 134 8.81 0.21 32.34
CA TYR A 134 7.77 0.22 31.32
C TYR A 134 8.47 0.16 29.96
N VAL A 135 8.31 -0.93 29.21
CA VAL A 135 8.92 -1.10 27.88
C VAL A 135 7.85 -1.32 26.81
N LYS A 136 8.06 -0.81 25.60
CA LYS A 136 7.14 -1.04 24.47
C LYS A 136 6.86 -2.54 24.28
N GLY A 137 5.57 -2.87 24.16
CA GLY A 137 5.09 -4.20 23.81
C GLY A 137 5.30 -4.51 22.33
N SER A 138 5.62 -5.77 22.03
CA SER A 138 5.77 -6.28 20.67
C SER A 138 4.49 -6.04 19.85
N GLY A 139 4.65 -5.55 18.62
CA GLY A 139 3.55 -5.24 17.70
C GLY A 139 2.93 -3.84 17.81
N THR A 140 3.31 -3.02 18.81
CA THR A 140 2.77 -1.65 18.97
C THR A 140 3.63 -0.61 18.24
N ALA A 141 3.03 0.19 17.36
CA ALA A 141 3.75 1.25 16.64
C ALA A 141 4.01 2.48 17.54
N LEU A 142 5.21 3.06 17.45
CA LEU A 142 5.58 4.24 18.26
C LEU A 142 4.72 5.48 17.93
N ALA A 143 4.45 5.73 16.64
CA ALA A 143 3.61 6.83 16.15
C ALA A 143 2.22 6.91 16.81
N THR A 144 1.65 5.75 17.17
CA THR A 144 0.29 5.63 17.73
C THR A 144 0.30 5.10 19.17
N MET A 145 1.44 5.21 19.87
CA MET A 145 1.64 4.64 21.19
C MET A 145 0.59 5.15 22.21
N THR A 146 0.16 4.29 23.13
CA THR A 146 -0.70 4.62 24.27
C THR A 146 -0.11 4.02 25.54
N ARG A 147 -0.65 4.38 26.72
CA ARG A 147 -0.21 3.82 28.01
C ARG A 147 -0.35 2.28 28.04
N ASP A 148 -1.38 1.73 27.39
CA ASP A 148 -1.61 0.29 27.28
C ASP A 148 -0.56 -0.43 26.43
N GLY A 149 0.14 0.28 25.54
CA GLY A 149 1.19 -0.25 24.68
C GLY A 149 2.51 -0.58 25.40
N PHE A 150 2.62 -0.24 26.69
CA PHE A 150 3.77 -0.57 27.53
C PHE A 150 3.50 -1.79 28.43
N VAL A 151 4.47 -2.69 28.46
CA VAL A 151 4.52 -3.85 29.36
C VAL A 151 5.28 -3.46 30.62
N LYS A 152 4.73 -3.79 31.79
CA LYS A 152 5.36 -3.55 33.10
C LYS A 152 6.29 -4.71 33.45
N MET A 153 7.53 -4.38 33.77
CA MET A 153 8.60 -5.34 34.04
C MET A 153 9.26 -5.08 35.39
N ASP A 154 9.54 -6.15 36.13
CA ASP A 154 10.21 -6.13 37.43
C ASP A 154 11.73 -5.93 37.26
N ARG A 155 12.25 -4.82 37.77
CA ARG A 155 13.67 -4.46 37.64
C ARG A 155 14.59 -5.26 38.57
N HIS A 156 14.09 -5.85 39.65
CA HIS A 156 14.89 -6.76 40.49
C HIS A 156 15.15 -8.05 39.72
N GLN A 157 14.11 -8.67 39.15
CA GLN A 157 14.25 -9.87 38.32
C GLN A 157 15.11 -9.64 37.07
N LEU A 158 15.03 -8.46 36.44
CA LEU A 158 15.93 -8.10 35.34
C LEU A 158 17.38 -7.86 35.80
N SER A 159 17.59 -7.41 37.04
CA SER A 159 18.95 -7.28 37.63
C SER A 159 19.55 -8.64 37.97
N ASP A 160 18.76 -9.56 38.52
CA ASP A 160 19.16 -10.95 38.73
C ASP A 160 19.57 -11.58 37.38
N LEU A 161 18.74 -11.41 36.34
CA LEU A 161 19.02 -11.89 34.98
C LEU A 161 20.30 -11.26 34.39
N ALA A 162 20.59 -9.99 34.68
CA ALA A 162 21.84 -9.31 34.28
C ALA A 162 23.11 -9.81 35.01
N THR A 163 22.96 -10.71 35.98
CA THR A 163 24.07 -11.41 36.67
C THR A 163 24.02 -12.94 36.51
N ALA A 164 22.97 -13.48 35.89
CA ALA A 164 22.79 -14.90 35.71
C ALA A 164 23.70 -15.47 34.61
N THR A 165 24.29 -16.65 34.88
CA THR A 165 24.96 -17.45 33.86
C THR A 165 23.92 -18.31 33.13
N LEU A 166 23.65 -17.97 31.87
CA LEU A 166 22.85 -18.79 30.95
C LEU A 166 23.72 -19.80 30.21
N ASP A 167 23.08 -20.72 29.47
CA ASP A 167 23.76 -21.78 28.74
C ASP A 167 24.75 -21.26 27.67
N ALA A 168 25.76 -22.06 27.36
CA ALA A 168 26.70 -21.78 26.28
C ALA A 168 26.07 -22.03 24.90
N ASP A 169 25.12 -22.98 24.81
CA ASP A 169 24.35 -23.23 23.59
C ASP A 169 23.42 -22.04 23.27
N PRO A 170 23.47 -21.44 22.06
CA PRO A 170 22.63 -20.29 21.72
C PRO A 170 21.13 -20.55 21.81
N VAL A 171 20.66 -21.72 21.38
CA VAL A 171 19.23 -22.07 21.34
C VAL A 171 18.69 -22.26 22.74
N ILE A 172 19.43 -22.96 23.60
CA ILE A 172 19.06 -23.16 25.01
C ILE A 172 19.12 -21.83 25.77
N ARG A 173 20.18 -21.03 25.57
CA ARG A 173 20.34 -19.70 26.17
C ARG A 173 19.17 -18.78 25.83
N GLU A 174 18.75 -18.75 24.57
CA GLU A 174 17.58 -17.97 24.17
C GLU A 174 16.29 -18.46 24.81
N GLN A 175 16.06 -19.77 24.91
CA GLN A 175 14.88 -20.30 25.58
C GLN A 175 14.87 -20.03 27.08
N GLN A 176 16.05 -19.99 27.73
CA GLN A 176 16.19 -19.53 29.11
C GLN A 176 15.90 -18.03 29.22
N TYR A 177 16.52 -17.19 28.37
CA TYR A 177 16.29 -15.74 28.33
C TYR A 177 14.82 -15.40 28.06
N LYS A 178 14.21 -15.98 27.02
CA LYS A 178 12.79 -15.81 26.66
C LYS A 178 11.87 -16.22 27.83
N ARG A 179 12.19 -17.27 28.61
CA ARG A 179 11.44 -17.63 29.83
C ARG A 179 11.65 -16.63 30.98
N ALA A 180 12.87 -16.16 31.20
CA ALA A 180 13.17 -15.20 32.26
C ALA A 180 12.45 -13.86 32.04
N ILE A 181 12.48 -13.32 30.81
CA ILE A 181 11.75 -12.09 30.49
C ILE A 181 10.22 -12.26 30.51
N MET A 182 9.70 -13.48 30.31
CA MET A 182 8.28 -13.76 30.54
C MET A 182 7.92 -13.78 32.03
N GLY A 183 8.79 -14.33 32.88
CA GLY A 183 8.62 -14.37 34.33
C GLY A 183 8.72 -12.99 35.00
N ALA A 184 9.54 -12.10 34.45
CA ALA A 184 9.71 -10.73 34.95
C ALA A 184 8.55 -9.77 34.59
N GLN A 185 7.47 -10.23 33.97
CA GLN A 185 6.27 -9.41 33.73
C GLN A 185 5.47 -9.21 35.03
N CYS A 186 5.07 -7.98 35.32
CA CYS A 186 4.22 -7.67 36.48
C CYS A 186 2.73 -7.98 36.25
N GLU A 187 2.29 -8.03 34.97
CA GLU A 187 0.88 -8.17 34.56
C GLU A 187 0.72 -9.28 33.47
N PRO A 188 1.16 -10.52 33.73
CA PRO A 188 1.16 -11.59 32.71
C PRO A 188 -0.25 -11.95 32.20
N GLU A 189 -1.29 -11.70 32.99
CA GLU A 189 -2.70 -11.89 32.62
C GLU A 189 -3.17 -11.00 31.46
N ARG A 190 -2.47 -9.89 31.17
CA ARG A 190 -2.74 -9.05 30.00
C ARG A 190 -2.35 -9.71 28.68
N GLY A 191 -1.64 -10.85 28.71
CA GLY A 191 -1.22 -11.60 27.52
C GLY A 191 -0.23 -10.86 26.62
N GLN A 192 0.37 -9.77 27.11
CA GLN A 192 1.31 -8.96 26.35
C GLN A 192 2.67 -9.63 26.28
N ARG A 193 3.45 -9.27 25.25
CA ARG A 193 4.82 -9.72 25.06
C ARG A 193 5.74 -8.49 25.07
N PRO A 194 6.66 -8.34 26.04
CA PRO A 194 7.65 -7.28 26.04
C PRO A 194 8.63 -7.48 24.87
N SER A 195 9.35 -6.41 24.52
CA SER A 195 10.47 -6.48 23.59
C SER A 195 11.52 -7.50 24.03
N VAL A 196 12.15 -8.18 23.07
CA VAL A 196 13.34 -9.03 23.31
C VAL A 196 14.54 -8.23 23.84
N GLU A 197 14.52 -6.92 23.69
CA GLU A 197 15.53 -5.97 24.19
C GLU A 197 15.24 -5.48 25.61
N VAL A 198 14.27 -6.05 26.33
CA VAL A 198 13.90 -5.56 27.68
C VAL A 198 15.09 -5.49 28.66
N LEU A 199 15.99 -6.47 28.63
CA LEU A 199 17.19 -6.46 29.47
C LEU A 199 18.15 -5.33 29.07
N LEU A 200 18.29 -5.06 27.76
CA LEU A 200 19.04 -3.94 27.24
C LEU A 200 18.46 -2.61 27.77
N HIS A 201 17.15 -2.41 27.67
CA HIS A 201 16.47 -1.21 28.15
C HIS A 201 16.55 -1.00 29.67
N HIS A 202 16.72 -2.08 30.44
CA HIS A 202 17.02 -2.02 31.88
C HIS A 202 18.46 -1.54 32.16
N LEU A 203 19.42 -2.06 31.41
CA LEU A 203 20.85 -1.79 31.54
C LEU A 203 21.27 -0.39 31.07
N VAL A 204 20.62 0.17 30.04
CA VAL A 204 20.86 1.54 29.59
C VAL A 204 20.60 2.52 30.75
N PRO A 205 21.59 3.31 31.22
CA PRO A 205 21.38 4.24 32.32
C PRO A 205 20.43 5.37 31.91
N GLY A 206 19.62 5.84 32.87
CA GLY A 206 18.68 6.95 32.69
C GLY A 206 17.21 6.56 32.79
N LYS A 207 16.37 7.54 33.15
CA LYS A 207 14.93 7.40 33.34
C LYS A 207 14.17 7.07 32.05
N TYR A 208 14.43 7.80 30.97
CA TYR A 208 13.79 7.63 29.66
C TYR A 208 14.82 7.09 28.65
N VAL A 209 14.41 6.10 27.84
CA VAL A 209 15.25 5.49 26.80
C VAL A 209 14.49 5.49 25.49
N VAL A 210 15.12 6.01 24.44
CA VAL A 210 14.64 5.97 23.06
C VAL A 210 15.66 5.23 22.21
N HIS A 211 15.27 4.06 21.70
CA HIS A 211 15.99 3.28 20.71
C HIS A 211 15.35 3.53 19.33
N SER A 212 16.12 4.11 18.41
CA SER A 212 15.69 4.49 17.07
C SER A 212 16.65 3.95 16.01
N HIS A 213 16.16 3.77 14.79
CA HIS A 213 16.92 3.20 13.66
C HIS A 213 17.19 4.30 12.62
N ALA A 214 17.59 5.48 13.09
CA ALA A 214 17.60 6.70 12.28
C ALA A 214 18.52 6.57 11.05
N THR A 215 18.00 6.89 9.86
CA THR A 215 18.68 6.73 8.56
C THR A 215 20.10 7.26 8.58
N ILE A 216 20.27 8.49 9.08
CA ILE A 216 21.56 9.19 9.14
C ILE A 216 22.53 8.46 10.07
N VAL A 217 22.09 7.97 11.23
CA VAL A 217 22.94 7.17 12.12
C VAL A 217 23.34 5.86 11.47
N ASN A 218 22.42 5.21 10.76
CA ASN A 218 22.73 3.97 10.08
C ASN A 218 23.76 4.13 8.94
N THR A 219 23.91 5.31 8.33
CA THR A 219 25.04 5.57 7.42
C THR A 219 26.42 5.37 8.10
N LEU A 220 26.50 5.64 9.41
CA LEU A 220 27.72 5.52 10.23
C LEU A 220 27.83 4.12 10.86
N THR A 221 26.73 3.57 11.39
CA THR A 221 26.75 2.24 12.05
C THR A 221 26.87 1.08 11.06
N CYS A 222 26.47 1.29 9.80
CA CYS A 222 26.69 0.37 8.68
C CYS A 222 27.94 0.74 7.84
N HIS A 223 28.94 1.39 8.44
CA HIS A 223 30.24 1.67 7.81
C HIS A 223 31.33 0.72 8.31
N THR A 224 32.23 0.26 7.43
CA THR A 224 33.32 -0.68 7.77
C THR A 224 34.34 -0.09 8.75
N GLN A 225 34.40 1.23 8.87
CA GLN A 225 35.17 1.97 9.88
C GLN A 225 34.26 2.72 10.86
N GLY A 226 32.98 2.35 10.97
CA GLY A 226 31.95 3.07 11.75
C GLY A 226 32.36 3.37 13.19
N ARG A 227 32.97 2.39 13.88
CA ARG A 227 33.53 2.59 15.24
C ARG A 227 34.55 3.73 15.29
N LYS A 228 35.53 3.70 14.37
CA LYS A 228 36.61 4.69 14.31
C LYS A 228 36.07 6.07 13.97
N LEU A 229 35.12 6.16 13.03
CA LEU A 229 34.45 7.40 12.67
C LEU A 229 33.60 7.95 13.84
N ALA A 230 32.91 7.09 14.59
CA ALA A 230 32.18 7.50 15.79
C ALA A 230 33.13 8.02 16.89
N GLU A 231 34.24 7.33 17.15
CA GLU A 231 35.29 7.77 18.07
C GLU A 231 35.93 9.10 17.61
N GLU A 232 36.10 9.32 16.30
CA GLU A 232 36.60 10.59 15.72
C GLU A 232 35.61 11.77 15.82
N ILE A 233 34.30 11.52 15.66
CA ILE A 233 33.26 12.57 15.67
C ILE A 233 32.85 12.93 17.11
N PHE A 234 32.76 11.93 18.00
CA PHE A 234 32.13 12.08 19.32
C PHE A 234 33.08 11.84 20.50
N GLY A 235 34.19 11.14 20.32
CA GLY A 235 35.08 10.75 21.42
C GLY A 235 34.33 9.98 22.52
N ASP A 236 34.43 10.46 23.76
CA ASP A 236 33.77 9.86 24.94
C ASP A 236 32.30 10.28 25.12
N ASP A 237 31.70 11.08 24.23
CA ASP A 237 30.25 11.35 24.27
C ASP A 237 29.41 10.09 23.94
N ILE A 238 30.00 9.03 23.36
CA ILE A 238 29.28 7.81 22.93
C ILE A 238 29.89 6.50 23.45
N VAL A 239 29.04 5.47 23.50
CA VAL A 239 29.44 4.06 23.56
C VAL A 239 29.23 3.42 22.19
N TRP A 240 30.20 2.66 21.71
CA TRP A 240 30.06 1.83 20.51
C TRP A 240 29.85 0.36 20.90
N VAL A 241 28.77 -0.25 20.42
CA VAL A 241 28.49 -1.68 20.57
C VAL A 241 28.70 -2.37 19.22
N PRO A 242 29.60 -3.38 19.13
CA PRO A 242 29.78 -4.16 17.90
C PRO A 242 28.53 -5.01 17.62
N TYR A 243 28.33 -5.39 16.36
CA TYR A 243 27.23 -6.30 16.02
C TYR A 243 27.43 -7.64 16.72
N VAL A 244 26.42 -8.05 17.47
CA VAL A 244 26.29 -9.36 18.12
C VAL A 244 24.82 -9.77 18.07
N ASP A 245 24.54 -11.05 18.30
CA ASP A 245 23.18 -11.57 18.19
C ASP A 245 22.23 -10.87 19.21
N PRO A 246 21.08 -10.36 18.74
CA PRO A 246 20.12 -9.64 19.58
C PRO A 246 19.52 -10.49 20.73
N GLY A 247 19.01 -9.81 21.75
CA GLY A 247 18.56 -10.42 23.00
C GLY A 247 19.67 -10.44 24.06
N PHE A 248 19.90 -11.58 24.71
CA PHE A 248 20.80 -11.67 25.87
C PHE A 248 22.26 -11.33 25.55
N VAL A 249 22.78 -11.78 24.41
CA VAL A 249 24.19 -11.53 24.03
C VAL A 249 24.40 -10.03 23.83
N LEU A 250 23.57 -9.38 23.02
CA LEU A 250 23.56 -7.93 22.85
C LEU A 250 23.43 -7.15 24.18
N ALA A 251 22.52 -7.55 25.07
CA ALA A 251 22.36 -6.91 26.36
C ALA A 251 23.63 -6.99 27.23
N MET A 252 24.29 -8.15 27.28
CA MET A 252 25.53 -8.33 28.04
C MET A 252 26.74 -7.66 27.38
N THR A 253 26.82 -7.62 26.04
CA THR A 253 27.84 -6.86 25.31
C THR A 253 27.68 -5.36 25.54
N LEU A 254 26.44 -4.83 25.57
CA LEU A 254 26.19 -3.46 25.97
C LEU A 254 26.64 -3.20 27.42
N LYS A 255 26.29 -4.07 28.37
CA LYS A 255 26.69 -3.94 29.78
C LYS A 255 28.20 -3.75 29.91
N GLN A 256 28.97 -4.64 29.28
CA GLN A 256 30.44 -4.53 29.25
C GLN A 256 30.91 -3.21 28.61
N ALA A 257 30.32 -2.80 27.48
CA ALA A 257 30.71 -1.56 26.81
C ALA A 257 30.39 -0.29 27.63
N LEU A 258 29.32 -0.32 28.44
CA LEU A 258 28.98 0.75 29.40
C LEU A 258 29.97 0.77 30.57
N GLU A 259 30.30 -0.39 31.15
CA GLU A 259 31.29 -0.51 32.24
C GLU A 259 32.69 -0.05 31.80
N GLU A 260 33.13 -0.44 30.59
CA GLU A 260 34.39 0.02 29.98
C GLU A 260 34.39 1.54 29.72
N HIS A 261 33.25 2.09 29.29
CA HIS A 261 33.09 3.54 29.08
C HIS A 261 33.15 4.31 30.39
N GLU A 262 32.42 3.88 31.43
CA GLU A 262 32.39 4.53 32.74
C GLU A 262 33.80 4.62 33.36
N VAL A 263 34.59 3.55 33.25
CA VAL A 263 36.00 3.54 33.69
C VAL A 263 36.86 4.52 32.88
N ARG A 264 36.67 4.58 31.55
CA ARG A 264 37.47 5.44 30.65
C ARG A 264 37.12 6.92 30.78
N SER A 265 35.84 7.23 30.97
CA SER A 265 35.29 8.60 31.04
C SER A 265 35.41 9.23 32.43
N GLY A 266 35.86 8.46 33.44
CA GLY A 266 35.94 8.92 34.83
C GLY A 266 34.58 9.03 35.52
N GLY A 267 33.61 8.18 35.15
CA GLY A 267 32.24 8.19 35.68
C GLY A 267 31.28 9.10 34.91
N ALA A 268 31.71 9.71 33.80
CA ALA A 268 30.81 10.49 32.94
C ALA A 268 29.95 9.55 32.07
N ARG A 269 28.63 9.71 32.14
CA ARG A 269 27.67 8.92 31.36
C ARG A 269 27.69 9.33 29.88
N ALA A 270 27.75 8.35 28.98
CA ALA A 270 27.60 8.59 27.54
C ALA A 270 26.25 9.22 27.20
N LYS A 271 26.26 10.15 26.23
CA LYS A 271 25.07 10.82 25.70
C LYS A 271 24.23 9.91 24.81
N ALA A 272 24.91 9.02 24.06
CA ALA A 272 24.28 8.05 23.18
C ALA A 272 25.07 6.73 23.09
N ILE A 273 24.39 5.69 22.65
CA ILE A 273 24.96 4.38 22.31
C ILE A 273 24.71 4.15 20.82
N LEU A 274 25.77 3.79 20.10
CA LEU A 274 25.73 3.46 18.67
C LEU A 274 25.94 1.96 18.52
N MET A 275 25.00 1.28 17.87
CA MET A 275 25.03 -0.16 17.65
C MET A 275 25.29 -0.46 16.18
N ALA A 276 26.41 -1.15 15.90
CA ALA A 276 26.81 -1.49 14.53
C ALA A 276 25.69 -2.26 13.82
N ASN A 277 25.40 -1.89 12.57
CA ASN A 277 24.35 -2.50 11.74
C ASN A 277 22.93 -2.51 12.36
N HIS A 278 22.64 -1.60 13.31
CA HIS A 278 21.34 -1.57 14.00
C HIS A 278 20.78 -0.15 14.18
N GLY A 279 21.44 0.74 14.93
CA GLY A 279 20.88 2.06 15.22
C GLY A 279 21.46 2.83 16.40
N LEU A 280 20.62 3.70 16.96
CA LEU A 280 20.91 4.70 17.98
C LEU A 280 20.08 4.45 19.25
N ILE A 281 20.71 4.46 20.42
CA ILE A 281 20.00 4.56 21.70
C ILE A 281 20.42 5.83 22.41
N VAL A 282 19.45 6.68 22.71
CA VAL A 282 19.63 7.87 23.55
C VAL A 282 18.83 7.69 24.83
N ALA A 283 19.40 8.10 25.95
CA ALA A 283 18.73 8.08 27.22
C ALA A 283 19.00 9.37 28.00
N GLY A 284 18.03 9.78 28.81
CA GLY A 284 18.07 10.98 29.64
C GLY A 284 17.19 10.82 30.87
N ASP A 285 17.35 11.72 31.85
CA ASP A 285 16.48 11.73 33.04
C ASP A 285 15.29 12.69 32.88
N ASP A 286 15.34 13.50 31.83
CA ASP A 286 14.34 14.46 31.38
C ASP A 286 14.19 14.38 29.83
N PRO A 287 12.99 14.59 29.25
CA PRO A 287 12.78 14.56 27.79
C PRO A 287 13.66 15.53 26.99
N ASP A 288 13.98 16.73 27.49
CA ASP A 288 14.79 17.71 26.76
C ASP A 288 16.26 17.26 26.65
N GLN A 289 16.75 16.46 27.61
CA GLN A 289 18.07 15.82 27.50
C GLN A 289 18.09 14.77 26.38
N VAL A 290 17.04 13.95 26.28
CA VAL A 290 16.90 12.95 25.20
C VAL A 290 16.90 13.66 23.85
N ARG A 291 16.18 14.78 23.73
CA ARG A 291 16.21 15.61 22.53
C ARG A 291 17.59 16.16 22.24
N ALA A 292 18.19 16.90 23.17
CA ALA A 292 19.46 17.59 22.96
C ALA A 292 20.58 16.62 22.54
N HIS A 293 20.62 15.41 23.12
CA HIS A 293 21.57 14.37 22.72
C HIS A 293 21.24 13.80 21.33
N THR A 294 19.97 13.51 21.04
CA THR A 294 19.56 13.01 19.70
C THR A 294 19.92 14.03 18.60
N ASP A 295 19.56 15.30 18.80
CA ASP A 295 19.80 16.39 17.87
C ASP A 295 21.32 16.62 17.68
N GLN A 296 22.13 16.55 18.76
CA GLN A 296 23.60 16.62 18.69
C GLN A 296 24.18 15.49 17.80
N ILE A 297 23.75 14.23 18.00
CA ILE A 297 24.24 13.09 17.21
C ILE A 297 23.86 13.23 15.74
N LEU A 298 22.58 13.51 15.44
CA LEU A 298 22.08 13.63 14.07
C LEU A 298 22.76 14.77 13.30
N GLN A 299 22.88 15.95 13.91
CA GLN A 299 23.54 17.10 13.29
C GLN A 299 25.02 16.81 13.01
N SER A 300 25.75 16.20 13.95
CA SER A 300 27.19 15.91 13.78
C SER A 300 27.46 14.94 12.62
N ILE A 301 26.61 13.92 12.43
CA ILE A 301 26.75 12.99 11.30
C ILE A 301 26.31 13.68 10.00
N SER A 302 25.24 14.50 10.03
CA SER A 302 24.80 15.27 8.86
C SER A 302 25.87 16.26 8.37
N ASP A 303 26.57 16.93 9.29
CA ASP A 303 27.68 17.84 8.98
C ASP A 303 28.87 17.08 8.36
N ARG A 304 29.12 15.85 8.82
CA ARG A 304 30.17 14.98 8.27
C ARG A 304 29.83 14.43 6.88
N LEU A 305 28.55 14.16 6.61
CA LEU A 305 28.05 13.73 5.29
C LEU A 305 28.06 14.88 4.27
N GLY A 306 27.78 16.11 4.71
CA GLY A 306 27.62 17.28 3.84
C GLY A 306 26.27 17.30 3.09
N PRO A 307 25.88 18.40 2.44
CA PRO A 307 24.54 18.55 1.87
C PRO A 307 24.24 17.60 0.69
N ASP A 308 25.25 17.23 -0.08
CA ASP A 308 25.11 16.52 -1.35
C ASP A 308 25.27 15.00 -1.25
N TRP A 309 25.27 14.40 -0.05
CA TRP A 309 25.57 12.97 0.13
C TRP A 309 24.60 12.01 -0.59
N ARG A 310 23.38 12.46 -0.91
CA ARG A 310 22.40 11.71 -1.71
C ARG A 310 22.56 11.91 -3.23
N SER A 311 23.42 12.83 -3.67
CA SER A 311 23.59 13.21 -5.07
C SER A 311 24.48 12.22 -5.82
N GLN A 312 23.86 11.25 -6.48
CA GLN A 312 24.54 10.26 -7.34
C GLN A 312 25.74 9.56 -6.66
N PRO A 313 25.55 8.94 -5.47
CA PRO A 313 26.62 8.33 -4.66
C PRO A 313 27.39 7.23 -5.41
N TRP A 314 26.77 6.61 -6.42
CA TRP A 314 27.37 5.57 -7.27
C TRP A 314 27.46 5.98 -8.75
N GLY A 315 27.62 7.29 -9.00
CA GLY A 315 27.78 7.85 -10.33
C GLY A 315 26.48 8.04 -11.11
N SER A 316 26.59 8.18 -12.43
CA SER A 316 25.49 8.53 -13.33
C SER A 316 24.33 7.53 -13.24
N VAL A 317 23.11 8.09 -13.25
CA VAL A 317 21.85 7.34 -13.16
C VAL A 317 21.19 7.28 -14.54
N ASP A 318 21.17 6.10 -15.14
CA ASP A 318 20.41 5.84 -16.37
C ASP A 318 18.92 5.63 -16.05
N ARG A 319 18.04 6.26 -16.84
CA ARG A 319 16.58 6.21 -16.67
C ARG A 319 15.89 5.96 -17.99
N LEU A 320 14.82 5.17 -17.97
CA LEU A 320 13.92 5.07 -19.12
C LEU A 320 13.07 6.34 -19.22
N ALA A 321 12.91 6.85 -20.44
CA ALA A 321 12.19 8.10 -20.69
C ALA A 321 10.67 7.98 -20.48
N ASP A 322 10.12 6.77 -20.61
CA ASP A 322 8.75 6.42 -20.26
C ASP A 322 8.74 5.06 -19.58
N THR A 323 8.29 5.02 -18.32
CA THR A 323 8.16 3.82 -17.50
C THR A 323 6.71 3.33 -17.41
N GLY A 324 5.73 4.15 -17.82
CA GLY A 324 4.30 3.88 -17.66
C GLY A 324 3.84 2.53 -18.22
N PRO A 325 4.21 2.16 -19.47
CA PRO A 325 3.88 0.85 -20.04
C PRO A 325 4.46 -0.32 -19.25
N LEU A 326 5.69 -0.20 -18.73
CA LEU A 326 6.32 -1.27 -17.95
C LEU A 326 5.70 -1.39 -16.55
N VAL A 327 5.39 -0.28 -15.88
CA VAL A 327 4.71 -0.28 -14.58
C VAL A 327 3.31 -0.90 -14.70
N LYS A 328 2.57 -0.57 -15.76
CA LYS A 328 1.25 -1.15 -16.08
C LYS A 328 1.28 -2.66 -16.35
N ILE A 329 2.44 -3.24 -16.66
CA ILE A 329 2.61 -4.69 -16.86
C ILE A 329 3.19 -5.36 -15.60
N ILE A 330 4.27 -4.82 -15.05
CA ILE A 330 5.02 -5.44 -13.95
C ILE A 330 4.20 -5.40 -12.65
N GLY A 331 3.50 -4.31 -12.35
CA GLY A 331 2.66 -4.22 -11.15
C GLY A 331 1.62 -5.35 -11.07
N PRO A 332 0.72 -5.50 -12.07
CA PRO A 332 -0.33 -6.51 -12.02
C PRO A 332 0.22 -7.93 -12.15
N ALA A 333 1.34 -8.10 -12.87
CA ALA A 333 2.04 -9.36 -12.93
C ALA A 333 2.58 -9.79 -11.56
N LEU A 334 3.26 -8.90 -10.83
CA LEU A 334 3.83 -9.21 -9.50
C LEU A 334 2.75 -9.58 -8.48
N ARG A 335 1.56 -8.92 -8.51
CA ARG A 335 0.41 -9.27 -7.66
C ARG A 335 0.03 -10.76 -7.79
N GLY A 336 0.01 -11.27 -9.02
CA GLY A 336 -0.30 -12.67 -9.34
C GLY A 336 0.87 -13.64 -9.13
N LEU A 337 2.09 -13.25 -9.52
CA LEU A 337 3.28 -14.11 -9.46
C LEU A 337 3.80 -14.34 -8.04
N LEU A 338 3.51 -13.44 -7.10
CA LEU A 338 3.96 -13.52 -5.70
C LEU A 338 2.87 -13.99 -4.72
N ALA A 339 1.69 -14.40 -5.23
CA ALA A 339 0.66 -15.04 -4.41
C ALA A 339 1.16 -16.40 -3.86
N GLU A 340 0.79 -16.73 -2.62
CA GLU A 340 1.33 -17.92 -1.93
C GLU A 340 0.85 -19.25 -2.53
N SER A 341 -0.33 -19.22 -3.14
CA SER A 341 -0.90 -20.31 -3.90
C SER A 341 -1.81 -19.75 -4.99
N LEU A 342 -2.29 -20.60 -5.88
CA LEU A 342 -3.22 -20.21 -6.94
C LEU A 342 -4.57 -19.70 -6.37
N ASP A 343 -5.00 -20.26 -5.23
CA ASP A 343 -6.27 -19.92 -4.58
C ASP A 343 -6.14 -18.82 -3.50
N ALA A 344 -4.91 -18.37 -3.21
CA ALA A 344 -4.66 -17.30 -2.25
C ALA A 344 -5.07 -15.92 -2.81
N PRO A 345 -5.37 -14.93 -1.94
CA PRO A 345 -5.44 -13.53 -2.34
C PRO A 345 -4.16 -13.10 -3.06
N LEU A 346 -4.30 -12.21 -4.04
CA LEU A 346 -3.14 -11.60 -4.68
C LEU A 346 -2.42 -10.69 -3.68
N LYS A 347 -1.09 -10.60 -3.79
CA LYS A 347 -0.33 -9.65 -2.97
C LYS A 347 -0.65 -8.21 -3.41
N ILE A 348 -0.60 -7.27 -2.48
CA ILE A 348 -0.51 -5.83 -2.79
C ILE A 348 0.91 -5.53 -3.25
N VAL A 349 1.08 -4.70 -4.29
CA VAL A 349 2.40 -4.29 -4.79
C VAL A 349 2.48 -2.77 -4.89
N THR A 350 3.35 -2.14 -4.10
CA THR A 350 3.64 -0.70 -4.19
C THR A 350 4.81 -0.43 -5.14
N PHE A 351 4.77 0.67 -5.89
CA PHE A 351 5.85 1.09 -6.80
C PHE A 351 6.52 2.40 -6.35
N ASP A 352 7.83 2.52 -6.58
CA ASP A 352 8.63 3.72 -6.28
C ASP A 352 9.65 4.04 -7.39
N ASP A 353 9.50 5.22 -8.00
CA ASP A 353 10.44 5.85 -8.93
C ASP A 353 11.02 7.16 -8.39
N SER A 354 11.21 7.26 -7.06
CA SER A 354 11.89 8.39 -6.43
C SER A 354 13.36 8.51 -6.85
N GLU A 355 13.92 9.70 -6.70
CA GLU A 355 15.37 9.93 -6.87
C GLU A 355 16.21 8.97 -6.01
N THR A 356 15.74 8.63 -4.80
CA THR A 356 16.35 7.64 -3.92
C THR A 356 16.37 6.26 -4.58
N ALA A 357 15.22 5.72 -5.00
CA ALA A 357 15.15 4.43 -5.70
C ALA A 357 16.04 4.39 -6.94
N LEU A 358 15.91 5.41 -7.79
CA LEU A 358 16.63 5.52 -9.06
C LEU A 358 18.14 5.68 -8.87
N SER A 359 18.61 6.27 -7.77
CA SER A 359 20.05 6.41 -7.48
C SER A 359 20.78 5.05 -7.47
N LEU A 360 20.14 4.01 -6.94
CA LEU A 360 20.64 2.63 -7.00
C LEU A 360 20.29 1.96 -8.33
N ILE A 361 19.02 2.02 -8.73
CA ILE A 361 18.44 1.19 -9.79
C ILE A 361 18.90 1.60 -11.20
N GLY A 362 19.27 2.86 -11.38
CA GLY A 362 19.87 3.38 -12.62
C GLY A 362 21.40 3.48 -12.57
N SER A 363 22.06 3.16 -11.45
CA SER A 363 23.53 3.13 -11.39
C SER A 363 24.08 1.82 -11.98
N SER A 364 25.23 1.91 -12.65
CA SER A 364 26.02 0.75 -13.09
C SER A 364 26.47 -0.16 -11.92
N SER A 365 26.50 0.37 -10.69
CA SER A 365 26.84 -0.40 -9.48
C SER A 365 25.62 -1.04 -8.80
N GLY A 366 24.40 -0.67 -9.20
CA GLY A 366 23.13 -1.18 -8.66
C GLY A 366 23.03 -2.71 -8.60
N PRO A 367 23.35 -3.46 -9.70
CA PRO A 367 23.30 -4.92 -9.69
C PRO A 367 24.29 -5.59 -8.73
N GLN A 368 25.38 -4.91 -8.36
CA GLN A 368 26.38 -5.42 -7.40
C GLN A 368 25.91 -5.16 -5.97
N LEU A 369 25.52 -3.91 -5.67
CA LEU A 369 25.03 -3.49 -4.36
C LEU A 369 23.77 -4.27 -3.95
N ALA A 370 22.82 -4.46 -4.86
CA ALA A 370 21.61 -5.25 -4.63
C ALA A 370 21.89 -6.73 -4.29
N LYS A 371 23.07 -7.26 -4.61
CA LYS A 371 23.49 -8.65 -4.33
C LYS A 371 24.45 -8.76 -3.14
N ALA A 372 24.89 -7.64 -2.57
CA ALA A 372 25.90 -7.63 -1.50
C ALA A 372 25.34 -8.09 -0.14
N GLY A 373 24.01 -8.01 0.06
CA GLY A 373 23.31 -8.50 1.24
C GLY A 373 22.54 -7.42 1.99
N PRO A 374 21.96 -7.76 3.15
CA PRO A 374 21.27 -6.81 4.00
C PRO A 374 22.25 -5.98 4.85
N LEU A 375 21.84 -4.77 5.21
CA LEU A 375 22.57 -3.87 6.12
C LEU A 375 22.15 -4.04 7.57
N THR A 376 20.88 -4.33 7.83
CA THR A 376 20.29 -4.34 9.18
C THR A 376 19.29 -5.50 9.35
N PRO A 377 19.01 -5.94 10.60
CA PRO A 377 17.97 -6.92 10.88
C PRO A 377 16.58 -6.52 10.35
N ASP A 378 16.22 -5.23 10.47
CA ASP A 378 14.96 -4.67 9.93
C ASP A 378 14.81 -4.94 8.43
N GLN A 379 15.88 -4.76 7.64
CA GLN A 379 15.85 -5.06 6.21
C GLN A 379 15.49 -6.52 5.94
N ILE A 380 16.02 -7.46 6.73
CA ILE A 380 15.71 -8.90 6.60
C ILE A 380 14.24 -9.16 6.96
N VAL A 381 13.74 -8.59 8.07
CA VAL A 381 12.37 -8.79 8.53
C VAL A 381 11.34 -8.25 7.53
N TYR A 382 11.52 -7.01 7.06
CA TYR A 382 10.56 -6.35 6.17
C TYR A 382 10.74 -6.73 4.70
N CYS A 383 11.97 -6.78 4.18
CA CYS A 383 12.26 -6.91 2.74
C CYS A 383 12.75 -8.31 2.30
N ASN A 384 13.03 -9.20 3.25
CA ASN A 384 13.94 -10.34 3.09
C ASN A 384 15.39 -9.88 2.75
N SER A 385 16.35 -10.80 2.80
CA SER A 385 17.78 -10.44 2.71
C SER A 385 18.26 -9.99 1.33
N TYR A 386 17.57 -10.42 0.27
CA TYR A 386 17.92 -10.10 -1.11
C TYR A 386 16.69 -9.67 -1.93
N PRO A 387 16.77 -8.62 -2.76
CA PRO A 387 15.78 -8.32 -3.78
C PRO A 387 15.93 -9.23 -5.01
N LEU A 388 14.92 -9.26 -5.87
CA LEU A 388 15.08 -9.68 -7.26
C LEU A 388 15.55 -8.48 -8.11
N TRP A 389 16.73 -8.55 -8.69
CA TRP A 389 17.15 -7.62 -9.75
C TRP A 389 16.62 -8.09 -11.10
N PHE A 390 15.91 -7.22 -11.82
CA PHE A 390 15.27 -7.54 -13.09
C PHE A 390 15.55 -6.48 -14.17
N GLU A 391 15.86 -6.95 -15.37
CA GLU A 391 16.28 -6.11 -16.51
C GLU A 391 15.27 -6.27 -17.66
N PRO A 392 14.44 -5.25 -17.97
CA PRO A 392 13.58 -5.23 -19.15
C PRO A 392 14.38 -5.33 -20.45
N GLN A 393 13.88 -6.03 -21.46
CA GLN A 393 14.56 -6.14 -22.76
C GLN A 393 13.94 -5.20 -23.80
N PRO A 394 14.74 -4.48 -24.63
CA PRO A 394 14.20 -3.59 -25.65
C PRO A 394 13.32 -4.32 -26.67
N GLY A 395 12.09 -3.83 -26.86
CA GLY A 395 11.15 -4.40 -27.84
C GLY A 395 10.49 -5.72 -27.43
N GLU A 396 10.64 -6.13 -26.16
CA GLU A 396 9.91 -7.28 -25.60
C GLU A 396 8.41 -6.99 -25.48
N ASP A 397 7.57 -8.00 -25.76
CA ASP A 397 6.12 -7.91 -25.59
C ASP A 397 5.66 -8.27 -24.17
N GLN A 398 4.37 -8.07 -23.89
CA GLN A 398 3.80 -8.29 -22.56
C GLN A 398 3.96 -9.75 -22.07
N ASP A 399 3.82 -10.73 -22.96
CA ASP A 399 3.80 -12.14 -22.58
C ASP A 399 5.23 -12.69 -22.40
N GLY A 400 6.20 -12.21 -23.20
CA GLY A 400 7.63 -12.43 -22.96
C GLY A 400 8.10 -11.84 -21.63
N LEU A 401 7.74 -10.57 -21.36
CA LEU A 401 8.08 -9.88 -20.11
C LEU A 401 7.55 -10.64 -18.88
N LEU A 402 6.29 -11.10 -18.95
CA LEU A 402 5.65 -11.91 -17.90
C LEU A 402 6.36 -13.26 -17.71
N GLN A 403 6.74 -13.95 -18.78
CA GLN A 403 7.46 -15.23 -18.71
C GLN A 403 8.86 -15.07 -18.09
N ARG A 404 9.61 -14.03 -18.48
CA ARG A 404 10.92 -13.74 -17.87
C ARG A 404 10.79 -13.34 -16.41
N LEU A 405 9.77 -12.57 -16.04
CA LEU A 405 9.53 -12.17 -14.65
C LEU A 405 9.23 -13.39 -13.77
N ARG A 406 8.37 -14.30 -14.24
CA ARG A 406 8.12 -15.60 -13.57
C ARG A 406 9.41 -16.40 -13.41
N ALA A 407 10.17 -16.60 -14.49
CA ALA A 407 11.44 -17.35 -14.43
C ALA A 407 12.52 -16.68 -13.53
N GLY A 408 12.46 -15.35 -13.37
CA GLY A 408 13.28 -14.60 -12.41
C GLY A 408 12.88 -14.87 -10.96
N ILE A 409 11.58 -14.84 -10.66
CA ILE A 409 11.01 -15.16 -9.34
C ILE A 409 11.28 -16.63 -8.97
N ASP A 410 11.07 -17.57 -9.90
CA ASP A 410 11.33 -18.99 -9.68
C ASP A 410 12.81 -19.23 -9.33
N ARG A 411 13.72 -18.61 -10.09
CA ARG A 411 15.17 -18.70 -9.85
C ARG A 411 15.57 -18.07 -8.52
N HIS A 412 15.04 -16.88 -8.19
CA HIS A 412 15.29 -16.23 -6.91
C HIS A 412 14.85 -17.14 -5.76
N THR A 413 13.63 -17.67 -5.83
CA THR A 413 13.06 -18.57 -4.81
C THR A 413 13.88 -19.86 -4.64
N GLN A 414 14.41 -20.42 -5.73
CA GLN A 414 15.32 -21.57 -5.68
C GLN A 414 16.69 -21.25 -5.05
N GLN A 415 17.13 -19.99 -5.11
CA GLN A 415 18.44 -19.54 -4.59
C GLN A 415 18.37 -19.09 -3.13
N THR A 416 17.28 -18.44 -2.72
CA THR A 416 17.12 -17.85 -1.37
C THR A 416 16.22 -18.67 -0.45
N GLY A 417 15.41 -19.58 -1.01
CA GLY A 417 14.38 -20.34 -0.27
C GLY A 417 13.06 -19.59 -0.10
N TYR A 418 12.91 -18.36 -0.62
CA TYR A 418 11.71 -17.54 -0.49
C TYR A 418 11.43 -16.68 -1.72
N ALA A 419 10.17 -16.36 -1.98
CA ALA A 419 9.82 -15.40 -3.02
C ALA A 419 10.35 -13.99 -2.68
N PRO A 420 10.74 -13.17 -3.68
CA PRO A 420 11.24 -11.83 -3.43
C PRO A 420 10.11 -10.91 -2.96
N LYS A 421 10.28 -10.22 -1.82
CA LYS A 421 9.38 -9.14 -1.43
C LYS A 421 9.68 -7.83 -2.16
N THR A 422 10.92 -7.62 -2.57
CA THR A 422 11.36 -6.42 -3.29
C THR A 422 11.93 -6.80 -4.66
N VAL A 423 11.49 -6.10 -5.70
CA VAL A 423 11.93 -6.30 -7.09
C VAL A 423 12.44 -4.98 -7.64
N LEU A 424 13.73 -4.94 -7.97
CA LEU A 424 14.40 -3.78 -8.54
C LEU A 424 14.40 -3.92 -10.06
N VAL A 425 13.68 -3.04 -10.76
CA VAL A 425 13.58 -3.08 -12.22
C VAL A 425 14.45 -1.99 -12.82
N GLN A 426 15.55 -2.40 -13.46
CA GLN A 426 16.59 -1.50 -13.97
C GLN A 426 16.01 -0.38 -14.84
N GLY A 427 16.37 0.88 -14.51
CA GLY A 427 15.88 2.08 -15.21
C GLY A 427 14.38 2.40 -15.04
N VAL A 428 13.63 1.60 -14.28
CA VAL A 428 12.18 1.78 -14.01
C VAL A 428 11.92 2.21 -12.58
N GLY A 429 12.32 1.42 -11.58
CA GLY A 429 12.02 1.68 -10.17
C GLY A 429 11.94 0.42 -9.29
N LEU A 430 11.61 0.63 -8.02
CA LEU A 430 11.43 -0.40 -6.99
C LEU A 430 9.95 -0.83 -6.94
N PHE A 431 9.70 -2.13 -6.94
CA PHE A 431 8.41 -2.71 -6.59
C PHE A 431 8.55 -3.46 -5.26
N ALA A 432 7.60 -3.31 -4.35
CA ALA A 432 7.58 -4.03 -3.07
C ALA A 432 6.22 -4.68 -2.83
N ALA A 433 6.21 -5.93 -2.36
CA ALA A 433 5.03 -6.78 -2.26
C ALA A 433 4.74 -7.23 -0.83
N GLY A 434 3.45 -7.36 -0.49
CA GLY A 434 2.98 -7.84 0.81
C GLY A 434 1.51 -8.24 0.80
N ASP A 435 1.04 -8.89 1.86
CA ASP A 435 -0.36 -9.36 1.99
C ASP A 435 -1.38 -8.23 2.13
N ASP A 436 -0.94 -7.09 2.62
CA ASP A 436 -1.71 -5.86 2.66
C ASP A 436 -0.83 -4.66 2.26
N PHE A 437 -1.45 -3.49 2.13
CA PHE A 437 -0.73 -2.26 1.81
C PHE A 437 0.30 -1.87 2.88
N LYS A 438 0.06 -2.17 4.16
CA LYS A 438 0.98 -1.81 5.24
C LYS A 438 2.28 -2.58 5.12
N LEU A 439 2.22 -3.89 4.85
CA LEU A 439 3.38 -4.75 4.67
C LEU A 439 4.13 -4.44 3.37
N ALA A 440 3.41 -4.25 2.25
CA ALA A 440 4.02 -3.86 0.98
C ALA A 440 4.74 -2.51 1.10
N ASN A 441 4.08 -1.52 1.71
CA ASN A 441 4.65 -0.18 1.91
C ASN A 441 5.81 -0.18 2.92
N ALA A 442 5.77 -0.99 3.99
CA ALA A 442 6.89 -1.13 4.92
C ALA A 442 8.12 -1.72 4.23
N ALA A 443 7.95 -2.72 3.37
CA ALA A 443 9.04 -3.26 2.56
C ALA A 443 9.59 -2.23 1.55
N ARG A 444 8.74 -1.36 0.97
CA ARG A 444 9.17 -0.23 0.14
C ARG A 444 10.03 0.75 0.95
N GLU A 445 9.52 1.22 2.09
CA GLU A 445 10.17 2.24 2.93
C GLU A 445 11.50 1.76 3.52
N VAL A 446 11.55 0.53 4.06
CA VAL A 446 12.78 -0.04 4.63
C VAL A 446 13.83 -0.32 3.53
N TYR A 447 13.42 -0.69 2.31
CA TYR A 447 14.39 -0.83 1.22
C TYR A 447 14.93 0.53 0.75
N LEU A 448 14.09 1.57 0.68
CA LEU A 448 14.53 2.94 0.36
C LEU A 448 15.45 3.52 1.44
N ASP A 449 15.23 3.19 2.72
CA ASP A 449 16.17 3.49 3.79
C ASP A 449 17.51 2.79 3.57
N ALA A 450 17.52 1.47 3.28
CA ALA A 450 18.75 0.75 2.98
C ALA A 450 19.53 1.38 1.81
N VAL A 451 18.85 1.90 0.78
CA VAL A 451 19.49 2.69 -0.30
C VAL A 451 20.15 3.95 0.26
N GLN A 452 19.47 4.71 1.12
CA GLN A 452 20.05 5.88 1.78
C GLN A 452 21.23 5.51 2.69
N VAL A 453 21.13 4.44 3.47
CA VAL A 453 22.21 3.98 4.35
C VAL A 453 23.45 3.61 3.55
N MET A 454 23.31 2.83 2.46
CA MET A 454 24.42 2.53 1.54
C MET A 454 25.03 3.81 0.94
N ALA A 455 24.20 4.79 0.58
CA ALA A 455 24.65 6.04 -0.03
C ALA A 455 25.48 6.88 0.95
N GLY A 456 24.99 7.10 2.17
CA GLY A 456 25.73 7.85 3.18
C GLY A 456 27.01 7.13 3.62
N ALA A 457 26.97 5.81 3.79
CA ALA A 457 28.18 5.01 4.07
C ALA A 457 29.23 5.14 2.95
N THR A 458 28.80 5.21 1.68
CA THR A 458 29.69 5.47 0.53
C THR A 458 30.38 6.85 0.66
N CYS A 459 29.67 7.86 1.17
CA CYS A 459 30.18 9.23 1.34
C CYS A 459 31.07 9.42 2.57
N LEU A 460 30.92 8.63 3.63
CA LEU A 460 31.74 8.75 4.86
C LEU A 460 33.21 8.29 4.69
N GLY A 461 33.54 7.65 3.58
CA GLY A 461 34.90 7.26 3.21
C GLY A 461 34.97 5.82 2.68
N GLY A 462 36.05 5.49 1.96
CA GLY A 462 36.23 4.14 1.40
C GLY A 462 35.32 3.80 0.20
N GLY A 463 34.46 4.72 -0.25
CA GLY A 463 33.55 4.47 -1.37
C GLY A 463 32.62 3.29 -1.09
N MET A 464 32.29 2.50 -2.12
CA MET A 464 31.45 1.31 -1.93
C MET A 464 32.07 0.25 -0.99
N GLN A 465 33.39 0.26 -0.80
CA GLN A 465 34.07 -0.60 0.18
C GLN A 465 33.93 -0.08 1.63
N GLY A 466 33.37 1.13 1.81
CA GLY A 466 32.95 1.66 3.10
C GLY A 466 31.68 1.03 3.65
N ILE A 467 30.86 0.37 2.82
CA ILE A 467 29.57 -0.20 3.24
C ILE A 467 29.79 -1.53 3.99
N GLN A 468 29.34 -1.60 5.24
CA GLN A 468 29.33 -2.82 6.05
C GLN A 468 28.00 -3.54 5.89
N PHE A 469 27.97 -4.55 5.02
CA PHE A 469 26.87 -5.53 4.96
C PHE A 469 26.97 -6.53 6.11
N MET A 470 25.84 -7.13 6.48
CA MET A 470 25.80 -8.26 7.42
C MET A 470 26.46 -9.49 6.78
N THR A 471 27.16 -10.29 7.60
CA THR A 471 27.75 -11.56 7.14
C THR A 471 26.69 -12.65 7.00
N ASP A 472 26.97 -13.71 6.25
CA ASP A 472 26.02 -14.82 6.07
C ASP A 472 25.55 -15.43 7.40
N ALA A 473 26.44 -15.60 8.38
CA ALA A 473 26.07 -16.12 9.70
C ALA A 473 25.09 -15.18 10.44
N GLN A 474 25.29 -13.86 10.34
CA GLN A 474 24.42 -12.85 10.95
C GLN A 474 23.06 -12.78 10.23
N ARG A 475 23.07 -12.88 8.90
CA ARG A 475 21.87 -12.94 8.05
C ARG A 475 21.04 -14.18 8.39
N GLU A 476 21.66 -15.36 8.36
CA GLU A 476 21.00 -16.65 8.61
C GLU A 476 20.43 -16.72 10.02
N PHE A 477 21.12 -16.14 11.03
CA PHE A 477 20.56 -16.02 12.37
C PHE A 477 19.21 -15.27 12.34
N ILE A 478 19.14 -14.05 11.79
CA ILE A 478 17.89 -13.25 11.77
C ILE A 478 16.78 -13.91 10.92
N GLU A 479 17.14 -14.55 9.79
CA GLU A 479 16.19 -15.26 8.91
C GLU A 479 15.44 -16.39 9.64
N HIS A 480 16.06 -17.01 10.64
CA HIS A 480 15.47 -18.10 11.45
C HIS A 480 14.99 -17.64 12.84
N TRP A 481 15.58 -16.58 13.41
CA TRP A 481 15.36 -16.13 14.79
C TRP A 481 14.09 -15.29 14.98
N GLU A 482 13.94 -14.22 14.19
CA GLU A 482 12.83 -13.27 14.33
C GLU A 482 11.87 -13.31 13.16
N ALA A 483 12.37 -13.50 11.94
CA ALA A 483 11.54 -13.44 10.75
C ALA A 483 10.46 -14.53 10.75
N GLU A 484 10.67 -15.72 11.36
CA GLU A 484 9.60 -16.72 11.48
C GLU A 484 8.52 -16.33 12.49
N ALA A 485 8.88 -15.66 13.60
CA ALA A 485 7.92 -15.16 14.57
C ALA A 485 7.12 -13.98 14.01
N TYR A 486 7.79 -13.02 13.35
CA TYR A 486 7.13 -11.91 12.66
C TYR A 486 6.25 -12.39 11.50
N ARG A 487 6.71 -13.34 10.66
CA ARG A 487 5.87 -13.92 9.58
C ARG A 487 4.60 -14.58 10.14
N LYS A 488 4.69 -15.31 11.26
CA LYS A 488 3.51 -15.90 11.95
C LYS A 488 2.60 -14.86 12.59
N GLN A 489 3.13 -13.73 13.04
CA GLN A 489 2.35 -12.67 13.69
C GLN A 489 1.73 -11.67 12.70
N ALA A 490 2.41 -11.36 11.60
CA ALA A 490 1.90 -10.54 10.49
C ALA A 490 0.77 -11.26 9.74
N SER A 491 0.88 -12.58 9.54
CA SER A 491 -0.22 -13.39 9.00
C SER A 491 -1.40 -13.53 9.99
N ALA A 492 -1.14 -13.61 11.30
CA ALA A 492 -2.20 -13.61 12.32
C ALA A 492 -2.87 -12.25 12.54
N ALA A 493 -2.24 -11.14 12.13
CA ALA A 493 -2.79 -9.78 12.18
C ALA A 493 -3.51 -9.36 10.88
N GLY A 494 -3.76 -10.31 9.97
CA GLY A 494 -4.48 -10.08 8.73
C GLY A 494 -5.85 -9.44 8.96
N THR A 495 -6.21 -8.49 8.11
CA THR A 495 -7.47 -7.75 8.22
C THR A 495 -8.65 -8.70 8.00
N ALA A 496 -9.49 -8.88 9.02
CA ALA A 496 -10.69 -9.71 8.92
C ALA A 496 -11.73 -9.11 7.95
N GLY A 497 -12.56 -9.97 7.36
CA GLY A 497 -13.64 -9.60 6.43
C GLY A 497 -13.54 -10.36 5.10
N ARG A 498 -14.63 -10.37 4.32
CA ARG A 498 -14.71 -11.15 3.06
C ARG A 498 -13.86 -10.60 1.92
N LEU A 499 -13.36 -9.37 2.04
CA LEU A 499 -12.53 -8.69 1.06
C LEU A 499 -11.10 -8.41 1.57
N ALA A 500 -10.66 -9.14 2.60
CA ALA A 500 -9.28 -9.14 3.07
C ALA A 500 -8.28 -9.32 1.91
N GLY A 501 -7.25 -8.47 1.87
CA GLY A 501 -6.23 -8.48 0.81
C GLY A 501 -6.70 -7.97 -0.57
N LYS A 502 -7.99 -7.73 -0.79
CA LYS A 502 -8.52 -7.25 -2.07
C LYS A 502 -8.52 -5.72 -2.15
N VAL A 503 -8.33 -5.21 -3.37
CA VAL A 503 -8.42 -3.79 -3.72
C VAL A 503 -9.68 -3.58 -4.56
N VAL A 504 -10.51 -2.60 -4.18
CA VAL A 504 -11.82 -2.35 -4.79
C VAL A 504 -11.95 -0.91 -5.24
N VAL A 505 -12.17 -0.69 -6.53
CA VAL A 505 -12.38 0.64 -7.12
C VAL A 505 -13.86 0.97 -7.12
N VAL A 506 -14.24 2.17 -6.69
CA VAL A 506 -15.65 2.63 -6.68
C VAL A 506 -15.74 4.00 -7.38
N THR A 507 -16.59 4.11 -8.41
CA THR A 507 -16.80 5.38 -9.14
C THR A 507 -17.99 6.19 -8.62
N GLY A 508 -17.87 7.52 -8.60
CA GLY A 508 -18.86 8.40 -7.98
C GLY A 508 -18.90 8.26 -6.45
N ALA A 509 -17.72 8.15 -5.83
CA ALA A 509 -17.55 7.76 -4.43
C ALA A 509 -17.20 8.92 -3.47
N ALA A 510 -17.18 10.19 -3.93
CA ALA A 510 -16.92 11.31 -3.03
C ALA A 510 -18.04 11.56 -2.00
N GLN A 511 -19.25 11.06 -2.25
CA GLN A 511 -20.43 11.30 -1.42
C GLN A 511 -21.54 10.26 -1.61
N GLY A 512 -22.52 10.26 -0.70
CA GLY A 512 -23.76 9.48 -0.81
C GLY A 512 -23.52 7.99 -1.03
N PHE A 513 -24.26 7.41 -1.98
CA PHE A 513 -24.31 5.96 -2.16
C PHE A 513 -22.95 5.32 -2.48
N GLY A 514 -22.12 5.97 -3.30
CA GLY A 514 -20.78 5.48 -3.63
C GLY A 514 -19.83 5.51 -2.42
N TYR A 515 -19.93 6.56 -1.60
CA TYR A 515 -19.17 6.67 -0.35
C TYR A 515 -19.58 5.61 0.68
N GLU A 516 -20.88 5.40 0.88
CA GLU A 516 -21.39 4.38 1.79
C GLU A 516 -21.02 2.96 1.35
N ILE A 517 -21.07 2.67 0.05
CA ILE A 517 -20.57 1.42 -0.53
C ILE A 517 -19.08 1.26 -0.24
N ALA A 518 -18.25 2.27 -0.52
CA ALA A 518 -16.81 2.22 -0.25
C ALA A 518 -16.49 2.01 1.25
N GLY A 519 -17.19 2.71 2.15
CA GLY A 519 -17.00 2.56 3.60
C GLY A 519 -17.37 1.18 4.12
N ALA A 520 -18.44 0.57 3.61
CA ALA A 520 -18.84 -0.78 3.98
C ALA A 520 -17.93 -1.87 3.37
N LEU A 521 -17.38 -1.66 2.17
CA LEU A 521 -16.36 -2.55 1.59
C LEU A 521 -15.03 -2.47 2.34
N ALA A 522 -14.65 -1.28 2.81
CA ALA A 522 -13.50 -1.07 3.70
C ALA A 522 -13.66 -1.81 5.05
N ALA A 523 -14.87 -1.82 5.61
CA ALA A 523 -15.19 -2.59 6.82
C ALA A 523 -15.10 -4.12 6.62
N GLU A 524 -15.26 -4.61 5.39
CA GLU A 524 -15.03 -6.01 4.98
C GLU A 524 -13.56 -6.30 4.63
N GLY A 525 -12.64 -5.39 4.96
CA GLY A 525 -11.19 -5.57 4.81
C GLY A 525 -10.58 -5.07 3.50
N ALA A 526 -11.39 -4.59 2.54
CA ALA A 526 -10.88 -4.13 1.25
C ALA A 526 -10.03 -2.85 1.35
N ALA A 527 -8.95 -2.76 0.57
CA ALA A 527 -8.35 -1.48 0.23
C ALA A 527 -9.21 -0.78 -0.84
N VAL A 528 -9.89 0.32 -0.52
CA VAL A 528 -10.87 0.97 -1.38
C VAL A 528 -10.31 2.20 -2.10
N VAL A 529 -10.52 2.26 -3.42
CA VAL A 529 -10.18 3.44 -4.23
C VAL A 529 -11.46 4.20 -4.55
N LEU A 530 -11.64 5.34 -3.88
CA LEU A 530 -12.76 6.24 -4.05
C LEU A 530 -12.44 7.18 -5.21
N THR A 531 -13.22 7.09 -6.27
CA THR A 531 -12.98 7.87 -7.50
C THR A 531 -14.18 8.76 -7.81
N ASP A 532 -13.94 10.03 -8.11
CA ASP A 532 -15.00 11.00 -8.41
C ASP A 532 -14.47 12.14 -9.30
N ILE A 533 -15.37 12.86 -9.98
CA ILE A 533 -15.01 14.09 -10.69
C ILE A 533 -14.73 15.22 -9.68
N ASN A 534 -15.33 15.16 -8.50
CA ASN A 534 -14.99 15.99 -7.34
C ASN A 534 -13.75 15.42 -6.62
N GLN A 535 -12.56 15.71 -7.13
CA GLN A 535 -11.29 15.25 -6.53
C GLN A 535 -11.15 15.62 -5.05
N PRO A 536 -11.39 16.88 -4.59
CA PRO A 536 -11.30 17.20 -3.16
C PRO A 536 -12.22 16.34 -2.30
N GLY A 537 -13.46 16.11 -2.74
CA GLY A 537 -14.41 15.25 -2.03
C GLY A 537 -13.97 13.79 -1.96
N ALA A 538 -13.40 13.24 -3.05
CA ALA A 538 -12.87 11.88 -3.05
C ALA A 538 -11.67 11.71 -2.10
N VAL A 539 -10.79 12.72 -2.00
CA VAL A 539 -9.65 12.73 -1.07
C VAL A 539 -10.14 12.84 0.38
N GLU A 540 -11.06 13.76 0.69
CA GLU A 540 -11.64 13.92 2.03
C GLU A 540 -12.38 12.66 2.50
N ALA A 541 -13.15 12.04 1.60
CA ALA A 541 -13.82 10.77 1.84
C ALA A 541 -12.82 9.64 2.15
N ALA A 542 -11.71 9.57 1.42
CA ALA A 542 -10.65 8.59 1.68
C ALA A 542 -9.95 8.84 3.03
N GLU A 543 -9.68 10.08 3.44
CA GLU A 543 -9.11 10.39 4.76
C GLU A 543 -10.02 9.93 5.90
N LYS A 544 -11.34 10.16 5.79
CA LYS A 544 -12.32 9.70 6.77
C LYS A 544 -12.27 8.17 6.97
N LEU A 545 -12.12 7.41 5.88
CA LEU A 545 -11.98 5.96 5.95
C LEU A 545 -10.58 5.51 6.45
N ARG A 546 -9.51 6.23 6.10
CA ARG A 546 -8.17 5.97 6.68
C ARG A 546 -8.14 6.16 8.19
N GLY A 547 -8.80 7.20 8.71
CA GLY A 547 -8.93 7.45 10.15
C GLY A 547 -9.74 6.39 10.89
N GLN A 548 -10.64 5.68 10.21
CA GLN A 548 -11.47 4.61 10.79
C GLN A 548 -10.81 3.22 10.70
N TYR A 549 -10.11 2.92 9.59
CA TYR A 549 -9.73 1.55 9.21
C TYR A 549 -8.23 1.36 8.89
N GLY A 550 -7.42 2.40 9.10
CA GLY A 550 -5.96 2.43 8.90
C GLY A 550 -5.52 3.15 7.62
N SER A 551 -4.30 3.71 7.64
CA SER A 551 -3.73 4.55 6.57
C SER A 551 -3.70 3.89 5.18
N GLY A 552 -3.56 2.57 5.11
CA GLY A 552 -3.58 1.81 3.86
C GLY A 552 -4.98 1.45 3.32
N ARG A 553 -6.06 1.76 4.05
CA ARG A 553 -7.41 1.27 3.68
C ARG A 553 -8.04 2.00 2.51
N ALA A 554 -7.74 3.28 2.30
CA ALA A 554 -8.46 4.08 1.32
C ALA A 554 -7.54 5.02 0.54
N LEU A 555 -7.85 5.22 -0.74
CA LEU A 555 -7.21 6.20 -1.64
C LEU A 555 -8.31 7.00 -2.36
N GLY A 556 -8.12 8.31 -2.50
CA GLY A 556 -9.04 9.19 -3.24
C GLY A 556 -8.40 9.67 -4.54
N LEU A 557 -9.05 9.47 -5.69
CA LEU A 557 -8.52 9.85 -7.00
C LEU A 557 -9.54 10.64 -7.86
N PRO A 558 -9.08 11.55 -8.75
CA PRO A 558 -9.93 12.16 -9.76
C PRO A 558 -10.31 11.13 -10.84
N ILE A 559 -11.59 11.07 -11.21
CA ILE A 559 -12.04 10.40 -12.43
C ILE A 559 -13.20 11.15 -13.09
N ASN A 560 -13.09 11.44 -14.38
CA ASN A 560 -14.23 11.71 -15.23
C ASN A 560 -14.54 10.45 -16.04
N VAL A 561 -15.65 9.78 -15.73
CA VAL A 561 -16.03 8.53 -16.42
C VAL A 561 -16.38 8.72 -17.90
N THR A 562 -16.56 9.95 -18.39
CA THR A 562 -16.75 10.22 -19.84
C THR A 562 -15.45 10.50 -20.59
N ASP A 563 -14.29 10.31 -19.95
CA ASP A 563 -12.97 10.66 -20.49
C ASP A 563 -12.02 9.47 -20.33
N GLY A 564 -11.66 8.86 -21.46
CA GLY A 564 -10.77 7.70 -21.49
C GLY A 564 -9.37 7.98 -20.93
N ASP A 565 -8.84 9.18 -21.13
CA ASP A 565 -7.53 9.57 -20.60
C ASP A 565 -7.61 9.79 -19.08
N SER A 566 -8.70 10.37 -18.58
CA SER A 566 -8.95 10.49 -17.13
C SER A 566 -9.01 9.13 -16.45
N ILE A 567 -9.70 8.16 -17.05
CA ILE A 567 -9.79 6.79 -16.53
C ILE A 567 -8.43 6.08 -16.60
N ALA A 568 -7.70 6.18 -17.73
CA ALA A 568 -6.39 5.57 -17.90
C ALA A 568 -5.35 6.10 -16.90
N ASN A 569 -5.38 7.41 -16.61
CA ASN A 569 -4.56 8.04 -15.57
C ASN A 569 -4.95 7.55 -14.17
N CYS A 570 -6.26 7.43 -13.87
CA CYS A 570 -6.73 6.86 -12.60
C CYS A 570 -6.26 5.41 -12.41
N VAL A 571 -6.36 4.57 -13.45
CA VAL A 571 -5.87 3.19 -13.43
C VAL A 571 -4.36 3.12 -13.23
N GLU A 572 -3.59 4.02 -13.85
CA GLU A 572 -2.15 4.10 -13.62
C GLU A 572 -1.79 4.40 -12.17
N GLN A 573 -2.48 5.35 -11.53
CA GLN A 573 -2.25 5.65 -10.11
C GLN A 573 -2.59 4.45 -9.22
N ILE A 574 -3.66 3.72 -9.52
CA ILE A 574 -4.02 2.48 -8.79
C ILE A 574 -2.94 1.41 -8.95
N VAL A 575 -2.40 1.23 -10.16
CA VAL A 575 -1.29 0.29 -10.40
C VAL A 575 0.00 0.74 -9.70
N ARG A 576 0.31 2.03 -9.66
CA ARG A 576 1.46 2.56 -8.91
C ARG A 576 1.30 2.36 -7.39
N THR A 577 0.10 2.50 -6.84
CA THR A 577 -0.14 2.38 -5.39
C THR A 577 -0.33 0.93 -4.91
N TYR A 578 -1.06 0.10 -5.65
CA TYR A 578 -1.49 -1.24 -5.21
C TYR A 578 -1.09 -2.38 -6.16
N GLY A 579 -0.50 -2.04 -7.31
CA GLY A 579 -0.09 -2.98 -8.36
C GLY A 579 -1.22 -3.30 -9.33
N GLY A 580 -2.46 -2.93 -9.03
CA GLY A 580 -3.67 -3.40 -9.71
C GLY A 580 -4.85 -3.40 -8.76
N PHE A 581 -5.92 -4.08 -9.13
CA PHE A 581 -7.14 -4.18 -8.32
C PHE A 581 -7.94 -5.44 -8.65
N ASP A 582 -8.89 -5.79 -7.79
CA ASP A 582 -9.59 -7.09 -7.82
C ASP A 582 -11.08 -6.95 -8.17
N VAL A 583 -11.68 -5.83 -7.77
CA VAL A 583 -13.09 -5.51 -8.05
C VAL A 583 -13.23 -4.08 -8.56
N PHE A 584 -13.97 -3.89 -9.65
CA PHE A 584 -14.33 -2.56 -10.17
C PHE A 584 -15.84 -2.32 -10.06
N VAL A 585 -16.24 -1.45 -9.13
CA VAL A 585 -17.63 -1.05 -8.90
C VAL A 585 -17.95 0.21 -9.70
N ALA A 586 -18.52 0.02 -10.89
CA ALA A 586 -19.00 1.09 -11.76
C ALA A 586 -20.32 1.67 -11.22
N ASN A 587 -20.22 2.57 -10.25
CA ASN A 587 -21.35 3.18 -9.55
C ASN A 587 -21.78 4.56 -10.10
N ALA A 588 -20.87 5.30 -10.74
CA ALA A 588 -21.17 6.62 -11.30
C ALA A 588 -22.39 6.61 -12.22
N GLY A 589 -23.29 7.58 -12.05
CA GLY A 589 -24.47 7.73 -12.89
C GLY A 589 -25.29 8.98 -12.57
N VAL A 590 -25.99 9.48 -13.58
CA VAL A 590 -26.80 10.71 -13.52
C VAL A 590 -28.21 10.46 -14.06
N LEU A 591 -29.18 11.23 -13.57
CA LEU A 591 -30.57 11.18 -13.96
C LEU A 591 -31.07 12.61 -14.26
N LYS A 592 -31.76 12.78 -15.39
CA LYS A 592 -32.58 13.97 -15.69
C LYS A 592 -33.98 13.50 -16.08
N ALA A 593 -34.98 13.94 -15.32
CA ALA A 593 -36.37 13.53 -15.48
C ALA A 593 -37.15 14.50 -16.38
N GLU A 594 -37.32 14.15 -17.65
CA GLU A 594 -37.93 15.00 -18.68
C GLU A 594 -38.97 14.22 -19.52
N SER A 595 -39.96 14.93 -20.07
CA SER A 595 -40.91 14.34 -21.02
C SER A 595 -40.22 14.15 -22.37
N VAL A 596 -40.36 12.99 -23.01
CA VAL A 596 -39.84 12.74 -24.38
C VAL A 596 -40.32 13.77 -25.41
N LYS A 597 -41.47 14.43 -25.18
CA LYS A 597 -42.02 15.50 -26.03
C LYS A 597 -41.25 16.82 -25.93
N THR A 598 -40.42 17.00 -24.90
CA THR A 598 -39.74 18.27 -24.58
C THR A 598 -38.27 18.08 -24.18
N GLN A 599 -37.79 16.84 -24.06
CA GLN A 599 -36.44 16.54 -23.61
C GLN A 599 -35.41 17.08 -24.61
N ALA A 600 -34.46 17.87 -24.12
CA ALA A 600 -33.44 18.43 -24.99
C ALA A 600 -32.44 17.34 -25.42
N PRO A 601 -32.02 17.28 -26.70
CA PRO A 601 -31.06 16.26 -27.17
C PRO A 601 -29.72 16.28 -26.43
N ARG A 602 -29.29 17.44 -25.90
CA ARG A 602 -28.09 17.55 -25.05
C ARG A 602 -28.22 16.81 -23.72
N ASP A 603 -29.42 16.82 -23.14
CA ASP A 603 -29.71 16.25 -21.83
C ASP A 603 -29.94 14.74 -21.93
N PHE A 604 -30.51 14.27 -23.06
CA PHE A 604 -30.46 12.87 -23.44
C PHE A 604 -29.01 12.38 -23.61
N ARG A 605 -28.21 13.07 -24.43
CA ARG A 605 -26.80 12.72 -24.66
C ARG A 605 -25.97 12.69 -23.38
N PHE A 606 -26.12 13.69 -22.50
CA PHE A 606 -25.41 13.72 -21.22
C PHE A 606 -25.72 12.49 -20.35
N VAL A 607 -26.98 12.10 -20.24
CA VAL A 607 -27.38 10.92 -19.45
C VAL A 607 -26.84 9.62 -20.06
N THR A 608 -26.89 9.46 -21.38
CA THR A 608 -26.31 8.28 -22.04
C THR A 608 -24.78 8.26 -21.96
N GLU A 609 -24.13 9.42 -22.08
CA GLU A 609 -22.66 9.49 -22.07
C GLU A 609 -22.09 9.08 -20.71
N VAL A 610 -22.67 9.56 -19.61
CA VAL A 610 -22.23 9.16 -18.27
C VAL A 610 -22.61 7.71 -17.95
N ASN A 611 -23.86 7.31 -18.19
CA ASN A 611 -24.37 6.02 -17.69
C ASN A 611 -24.03 4.81 -18.57
N TYR A 612 -23.83 5.02 -19.88
CA TYR A 612 -23.63 3.96 -20.87
C TYR A 612 -22.23 4.03 -21.47
N THR A 613 -21.86 5.14 -22.11
CA THR A 613 -20.50 5.31 -22.67
C THR A 613 -19.45 5.23 -21.57
N GLY A 614 -19.68 5.90 -20.43
CA GLY A 614 -18.74 5.88 -19.32
C GLY A 614 -18.58 4.52 -18.64
N TYR A 615 -19.64 3.69 -18.60
CA TYR A 615 -19.49 2.30 -18.13
C TYR A 615 -18.61 1.49 -19.08
N PHE A 616 -18.82 1.61 -20.39
CA PHE A 616 -17.94 1.00 -21.41
C PHE A 616 -16.48 1.44 -21.25
N LEU A 617 -16.21 2.75 -21.12
CA LEU A 617 -14.85 3.27 -20.97
C LEU A 617 -14.18 2.76 -19.68
N CYS A 618 -14.92 2.67 -18.57
CA CYS A 618 -14.41 2.07 -17.34
C CYS A 618 -14.03 0.60 -17.54
N VAL A 619 -14.87 -0.21 -18.19
CA VAL A 619 -14.56 -1.63 -18.47
C VAL A 619 -13.37 -1.77 -19.41
N GLN A 620 -13.30 -0.94 -20.47
CA GLN A 620 -12.21 -0.94 -21.44
C GLN A 620 -10.84 -0.70 -20.80
N GLN A 621 -10.76 0.19 -19.81
CA GLN A 621 -9.51 0.48 -19.09
C GLN A 621 -9.24 -0.50 -17.94
N ALA A 622 -10.28 -1.11 -17.36
CA ALA A 622 -10.13 -2.03 -16.25
C ALA A 622 -9.74 -3.45 -16.69
N ALA A 623 -10.36 -3.97 -17.76
CA ALA A 623 -10.17 -5.35 -18.20
C ALA A 623 -8.70 -5.75 -18.49
N PRO A 624 -7.85 -4.92 -19.12
CA PRO A 624 -6.45 -5.28 -19.38
C PRO A 624 -5.64 -5.55 -18.11
N VAL A 625 -5.89 -4.81 -17.02
CA VAL A 625 -5.22 -5.01 -15.72
C VAL A 625 -5.66 -6.34 -15.11
N LEU A 626 -6.97 -6.60 -15.08
CA LEU A 626 -7.53 -7.84 -14.53
C LEU A 626 -7.07 -9.09 -15.32
N ALA A 627 -7.09 -9.02 -16.66
CA ALA A 627 -6.62 -10.08 -17.54
C ALA A 627 -5.13 -10.39 -17.35
N LEU A 628 -4.30 -9.37 -17.08
CA LEU A 628 -2.88 -9.59 -16.78
C LEU A 628 -2.67 -10.26 -15.42
N GLN A 629 -3.45 -9.91 -14.40
CA GLN A 629 -3.44 -10.63 -13.12
C GLN A 629 -3.83 -12.10 -13.31
N ARG A 630 -4.83 -12.39 -14.16
CA ARG A 630 -5.20 -13.77 -14.54
C ARG A 630 -4.06 -14.51 -15.26
N LYS A 631 -3.36 -13.86 -16.20
CA LYS A 631 -2.18 -14.46 -16.86
C LYS A 631 -1.06 -14.78 -15.85
N ALA A 632 -0.93 -13.97 -14.79
CA ALA A 632 0.03 -14.20 -13.71
C ALA A 632 -0.41 -15.29 -12.72
N ASN A 633 -1.69 -15.32 -12.32
CA ASN A 633 -2.31 -16.38 -11.52
C ASN A 633 -3.54 -16.98 -12.26
N PRO A 634 -3.39 -18.10 -12.98
CA PRO A 634 -4.45 -18.71 -13.79
C PRO A 634 -5.64 -19.33 -13.03
N ALA A 635 -5.68 -19.30 -11.70
CA ALA A 635 -6.88 -19.67 -10.93
C ALA A 635 -7.68 -18.44 -10.46
N TYR A 636 -7.03 -17.29 -10.28
CA TYR A 636 -7.64 -16.09 -9.72
C TYR A 636 -8.75 -15.50 -10.60
N THR A 637 -9.89 -15.16 -10.00
CA THR A 637 -11.03 -14.49 -10.65
C THR A 637 -11.16 -13.05 -10.18
N SER A 638 -11.69 -12.18 -11.02
CA SER A 638 -11.91 -10.76 -10.72
C SER A 638 -13.33 -10.33 -11.09
N ASP A 639 -13.83 -9.25 -10.51
CA ASP A 639 -15.22 -8.83 -10.66
C ASP A 639 -15.36 -7.39 -11.18
N ILE A 640 -16.18 -7.19 -12.20
CA ILE A 640 -16.68 -5.88 -12.62
C ILE A 640 -18.17 -5.82 -12.30
N ILE A 641 -18.58 -4.87 -11.47
CA ILE A 641 -19.94 -4.77 -10.95
C ILE A 641 -20.52 -3.39 -11.29
N GLN A 642 -21.53 -3.34 -12.15
CA GLN A 642 -22.27 -2.12 -12.41
C GLN A 642 -23.33 -1.88 -11.34
N ILE A 643 -23.37 -0.69 -10.73
CA ILE A 643 -24.55 -0.25 -9.97
C ILE A 643 -25.55 0.32 -10.99
N ASN A 644 -26.47 -0.54 -11.39
CA ASN A 644 -27.51 -0.27 -12.36
C ASN A 644 -28.72 0.39 -11.65
N SER A 645 -29.95 -0.07 -11.89
CA SER A 645 -31.19 0.40 -11.27
C SER A 645 -32.31 -0.58 -11.58
N LYS A 646 -33.36 -0.64 -10.75
CA LYS A 646 -34.65 -1.21 -11.18
C LYS A 646 -35.20 -0.61 -12.49
N SER A 647 -34.78 0.62 -12.86
CA SER A 647 -35.13 1.24 -14.14
C SER A 647 -34.38 0.66 -15.36
N GLY A 648 -33.41 -0.24 -15.15
CA GLY A 648 -32.85 -1.11 -16.19
C GLY A 648 -33.63 -2.40 -16.40
N LEU A 649 -34.55 -2.74 -15.49
CA LEU A 649 -35.42 -3.93 -15.57
C LEU A 649 -36.84 -3.58 -16.04
N VAL A 650 -37.33 -2.40 -15.69
CA VAL A 650 -38.68 -1.91 -16.05
C VAL A 650 -38.61 -0.45 -16.48
N GLY A 651 -39.32 -0.11 -17.56
CA GLY A 651 -39.36 1.26 -18.10
C GLY A 651 -39.83 2.30 -17.08
N SER A 652 -39.22 3.49 -17.11
CA SER A 652 -39.44 4.55 -16.11
C SER A 652 -40.04 5.81 -16.74
N ASN A 653 -41.24 6.18 -16.28
CA ASN A 653 -42.00 7.32 -16.84
C ASN A 653 -41.24 8.65 -16.67
N ARG A 654 -41.13 9.42 -17.77
CA ARG A 654 -40.33 10.65 -17.90
C ARG A 654 -38.83 10.48 -17.57
N ASN A 655 -38.28 9.27 -17.71
CA ASN A 655 -36.87 8.96 -17.48
C ASN A 655 -36.29 8.17 -18.66
N ALA A 656 -36.70 8.47 -19.90
CA ALA A 656 -36.39 7.64 -21.07
C ALA A 656 -34.88 7.48 -21.31
N ALA A 657 -34.10 8.56 -21.24
CA ALA A 657 -32.63 8.51 -21.34
C ALA A 657 -32.01 7.65 -20.22
N TYR A 658 -32.47 7.81 -18.98
CA TYR A 658 -31.96 7.07 -17.83
C TYR A 658 -32.30 5.58 -17.93
N ALA A 659 -33.56 5.23 -18.12
CA ALA A 659 -34.00 3.84 -18.29
C ALA A 659 -33.31 3.19 -19.50
N GLY A 660 -33.28 3.85 -20.66
CA GLY A 660 -32.57 3.35 -21.84
C GLY A 660 -31.09 3.09 -21.57
N SER A 661 -30.39 4.02 -20.89
CA SER A 661 -28.99 3.82 -20.51
C SER A 661 -28.77 2.67 -19.51
N LYS A 662 -29.72 2.44 -18.59
CA LYS A 662 -29.65 1.37 -17.58
C LYS A 662 -30.03 0.00 -18.16
N PHE A 663 -31.04 -0.09 -19.04
CA PHE A 663 -31.28 -1.29 -19.86
C PHE A 663 -30.06 -1.61 -20.73
N GLY A 664 -29.50 -0.61 -21.41
CA GLY A 664 -28.27 -0.74 -22.18
C GLY A 664 -27.08 -1.23 -21.33
N GLY A 665 -26.93 -0.74 -20.10
CA GLY A 665 -25.91 -1.20 -19.16
C GLY A 665 -25.99 -2.69 -18.81
N ILE A 666 -27.20 -3.26 -18.76
CA ILE A 666 -27.39 -4.72 -18.60
C ILE A 666 -26.98 -5.45 -19.89
N GLY A 667 -27.33 -4.91 -21.07
CA GLY A 667 -26.86 -5.45 -22.35
C GLY A 667 -25.32 -5.47 -22.45
N LEU A 668 -24.67 -4.36 -22.10
CA LEU A 668 -23.20 -4.27 -22.00
C LEU A 668 -22.64 -5.27 -20.99
N THR A 669 -23.25 -5.40 -19.81
CA THR A 669 -22.85 -6.38 -18.79
C THR A 669 -22.87 -7.81 -19.34
N GLN A 670 -23.91 -8.18 -20.11
CA GLN A 670 -23.99 -9.49 -20.76
C GLN A 670 -22.95 -9.68 -21.86
N SER A 671 -22.73 -8.67 -22.71
CA SER A 671 -21.69 -8.73 -23.75
C SER A 671 -20.28 -8.85 -23.17
N PHE A 672 -19.93 -8.00 -22.19
CA PHE A 672 -18.63 -8.04 -21.52
C PHE A 672 -18.43 -9.33 -20.72
N ALA A 673 -19.47 -9.89 -20.11
CA ALA A 673 -19.40 -11.18 -19.43
C ALA A 673 -19.06 -12.34 -20.38
N LEU A 674 -19.59 -12.33 -21.61
CA LEU A 674 -19.29 -13.35 -22.63
C LEU A 674 -17.87 -13.21 -23.19
N GLU A 675 -17.37 -11.98 -23.30
CA GLU A 675 -16.02 -11.68 -23.81
C GLU A 675 -14.95 -11.96 -22.75
N LEU A 676 -15.10 -11.40 -21.56
CA LEU A 676 -14.04 -11.35 -20.53
C LEU A 676 -13.98 -12.60 -19.63
N VAL A 677 -14.88 -13.57 -19.80
CA VAL A 677 -14.83 -14.85 -19.06
C VAL A 677 -13.56 -15.66 -19.38
N THR A 678 -12.98 -15.51 -20.58
CA THR A 678 -11.70 -16.14 -20.92
C THR A 678 -10.53 -15.58 -20.11
N ASP A 679 -10.65 -14.33 -19.67
CA ASP A 679 -9.70 -13.66 -18.78
C ASP A 679 -10.04 -13.84 -17.29
N GLY A 680 -11.00 -14.71 -16.95
CA GLY A 680 -11.42 -14.97 -15.57
C GLY A 680 -12.15 -13.79 -14.90
N ILE A 681 -12.69 -12.86 -15.70
CA ILE A 681 -13.39 -11.67 -15.21
C ILE A 681 -14.91 -11.93 -15.24
N LYS A 682 -15.54 -11.89 -14.08
CA LYS A 682 -17.00 -11.88 -13.94
C LYS A 682 -17.51 -10.45 -14.16
N VAL A 683 -18.58 -10.27 -14.92
CA VAL A 683 -19.19 -8.95 -15.16
C VAL A 683 -20.68 -9.02 -14.83
N ASN A 684 -21.13 -8.28 -13.83
CA ASN A 684 -22.48 -8.37 -13.29
C ASN A 684 -23.09 -6.97 -13.03
N SER A 685 -24.42 -6.89 -12.98
CA SER A 685 -25.19 -5.67 -12.72
C SER A 685 -26.03 -5.82 -11.46
N ILE A 686 -25.90 -4.91 -10.50
CA ILE A 686 -26.81 -4.82 -9.35
C ILE A 686 -27.89 -3.79 -9.67
N CYS A 687 -29.17 -4.17 -9.55
CA CYS A 687 -30.32 -3.33 -9.88
C CYS A 687 -31.05 -2.90 -8.60
N PRO A 688 -30.58 -1.84 -7.89
CA PRO A 688 -31.18 -1.40 -6.65
C PRO A 688 -32.58 -0.81 -6.82
N GLY A 689 -33.34 -0.85 -5.72
CA GLY A 689 -34.55 -0.07 -5.50
C GLY A 689 -34.26 1.43 -5.35
N ASN A 690 -35.20 2.16 -4.75
CA ASN A 690 -34.96 3.57 -4.45
C ASN A 690 -34.12 3.69 -3.16
N PHE A 691 -33.00 4.40 -3.22
CA PHE A 691 -32.26 4.84 -2.03
C PHE A 691 -32.84 6.17 -1.55
N PHE A 692 -33.81 6.10 -0.63
CA PHE A 692 -34.59 7.27 -0.20
C PHE A 692 -33.79 8.27 0.62
N ASP A 693 -32.80 7.81 1.38
CA ASP A 693 -32.03 8.66 2.31
C ASP A 693 -30.88 9.40 1.61
N GLY A 694 -30.54 9.00 0.38
CA GLY A 694 -29.52 9.65 -0.45
C GLY A 694 -29.95 11.01 -1.02
N PRO A 695 -28.98 11.85 -1.43
CA PRO A 695 -29.24 13.23 -1.87
C PRO A 695 -30.18 13.31 -3.08
N LEU A 696 -30.20 12.32 -3.97
CA LEU A 696 -31.15 12.28 -5.09
C LEU A 696 -32.62 12.33 -4.62
N TRP A 697 -32.95 11.75 -3.46
CA TRP A 697 -34.32 11.70 -2.94
C TRP A 697 -34.59 12.73 -1.84
N SER A 698 -33.68 12.84 -0.87
CA SER A 698 -33.86 13.61 0.37
C SER A 698 -33.16 14.97 0.41
N ASP A 699 -32.50 15.44 -0.66
CA ASP A 699 -32.00 16.82 -0.72
C ASP A 699 -33.14 17.84 -0.50
N PRO A 700 -32.98 18.81 0.41
CA PRO A 700 -34.08 19.67 0.88
C PRO A 700 -34.56 20.70 -0.16
N GLU A 701 -33.78 20.96 -1.21
CA GLU A 701 -34.14 21.92 -2.26
C GLU A 701 -34.50 21.24 -3.58
N ASN A 702 -33.73 20.21 -3.93
CA ASN A 702 -33.67 19.58 -5.24
C ASN A 702 -34.00 18.08 -5.21
N GLY A 703 -34.19 17.47 -4.04
CA GLY A 703 -34.48 16.05 -3.89
C GLY A 703 -35.82 15.65 -4.51
N LEU A 704 -35.92 14.40 -5.01
CA LEU A 704 -37.11 13.91 -5.70
C LEU A 704 -38.37 13.98 -4.83
N PHE A 705 -38.30 13.84 -3.49
CA PHE A 705 -39.48 14.02 -2.64
C PHE A 705 -40.04 15.45 -2.73
N VAL A 706 -39.16 16.44 -2.63
CA VAL A 706 -39.49 17.87 -2.73
C VAL A 706 -40.05 18.20 -4.12
N GLN A 707 -39.40 17.71 -5.18
CA GLN A 707 -39.88 17.90 -6.55
C GLN A 707 -41.25 17.26 -6.78
N TYR A 708 -41.49 16.06 -6.25
CA TYR A 708 -42.73 15.32 -6.46
C TYR A 708 -43.91 15.89 -5.67
N LEU A 709 -43.65 16.46 -4.49
CA LEU A 709 -44.62 17.26 -3.75
C LEU A 709 -44.98 18.54 -4.53
N ARG A 710 -43.98 19.34 -4.93
CA ARG A 710 -44.17 20.59 -5.71
C ARG A 710 -44.92 20.38 -7.03
N THR A 711 -44.73 19.23 -7.69
CA THR A 711 -45.36 18.91 -8.98
C THR A 711 -46.70 18.17 -8.86
N GLY A 712 -47.19 17.89 -7.64
CA GLY A 712 -48.42 17.13 -7.41
C GLY A 712 -48.37 15.71 -7.97
N LYS A 713 -47.18 15.11 -8.05
CA LYS A 713 -46.96 13.81 -8.71
C LYS A 713 -47.54 12.63 -7.92
N VAL A 714 -47.67 12.78 -6.61
CA VAL A 714 -48.41 11.87 -5.73
C VAL A 714 -49.72 12.56 -5.39
N GLU A 715 -50.82 12.00 -5.87
CA GLU A 715 -52.16 12.54 -5.62
C GLU A 715 -52.48 12.48 -4.12
N GLY A 716 -52.98 13.60 -3.57
CA GLY A 716 -53.33 13.73 -2.15
C GLY A 716 -52.17 14.03 -1.19
N ALA A 717 -50.90 13.97 -1.62
CA ALA A 717 -49.76 14.29 -0.76
C ALA A 717 -49.71 15.78 -0.38
N LYS A 718 -49.49 16.07 0.91
CA LYS A 718 -49.39 17.43 1.46
C LYS A 718 -48.01 17.73 2.05
N THR A 719 -47.27 16.68 2.42
CA THR A 719 -45.95 16.74 3.05
C THR A 719 -44.93 15.89 2.28
N ILE A 720 -43.65 16.08 2.59
CA ILE A 720 -42.56 15.22 2.09
C ILE A 720 -42.77 13.77 2.54
N ASP A 721 -43.23 13.57 3.77
CA ASP A 721 -43.50 12.24 4.32
C ASP A 721 -44.66 11.54 3.62
N ASP A 722 -45.71 12.24 3.20
CA ASP A 722 -46.78 11.63 2.38
C ASP A 722 -46.23 11.08 1.05
N VAL A 723 -45.31 11.82 0.41
CA VAL A 723 -44.63 11.36 -0.81
C VAL A 723 -43.73 10.17 -0.50
N ARG A 724 -42.99 10.19 0.62
CA ARG A 724 -42.13 9.09 1.05
C ARG A 724 -42.93 7.80 1.30
N HIS A 725 -43.95 7.85 2.14
CA HIS A 725 -44.84 6.71 2.41
C HIS A 725 -45.49 6.18 1.12
N ALA A 726 -45.93 7.05 0.20
CA ALA A 726 -46.52 6.63 -1.08
C ALA A 726 -45.53 5.99 -2.06
N TYR A 727 -44.22 6.09 -1.82
CA TYR A 727 -43.17 5.38 -2.55
C TYR A 727 -42.65 4.14 -1.81
N GLU A 728 -42.62 4.16 -0.47
CA GLU A 728 -42.34 2.99 0.38
C GLU A 728 -43.45 1.93 0.27
N ALA A 729 -44.72 2.33 0.21
CA ALA A 729 -45.87 1.43 0.00
C ALA A 729 -45.85 0.69 -1.36
N LYS A 730 -44.97 1.10 -2.30
CA LYS A 730 -44.74 0.39 -3.57
C LYS A 730 -43.63 -0.67 -3.47
N VAL A 731 -42.98 -0.78 -2.31
CA VAL A 731 -41.94 -1.77 -2.02
C VAL A 731 -42.53 -2.79 -1.05
N PRO A 732 -42.64 -4.09 -1.40
CA PRO A 732 -43.20 -5.11 -0.50
C PRO A 732 -42.54 -5.19 0.88
N LEU A 733 -41.23 -4.89 1.01
CA LEU A 733 -40.54 -4.80 2.30
C LEU A 733 -40.76 -3.47 3.06
N GLY A 734 -41.58 -2.55 2.55
CA GLY A 734 -42.01 -1.33 3.25
C GLY A 734 -40.93 -0.26 3.48
N ARG A 735 -39.77 -0.34 2.84
CA ARG A 735 -38.65 0.60 3.02
C ARG A 735 -37.84 0.85 1.75
N GLY A 736 -36.98 1.88 1.78
CA GLY A 736 -35.94 2.11 0.78
C GLY A 736 -34.84 1.04 0.79
N CYS A 737 -34.09 0.96 -0.32
CA CYS A 737 -32.85 0.20 -0.42
C CYS A 737 -31.70 1.00 0.22
N THR A 738 -30.85 0.37 1.02
CA THR A 738 -29.68 1.00 1.66
C THR A 738 -28.38 0.57 0.99
N ALA A 739 -27.27 1.27 1.26
CA ALA A 739 -25.95 0.82 0.80
C ALA A 739 -25.60 -0.57 1.35
N ALA A 740 -25.98 -0.88 2.59
CA ALA A 740 -25.76 -2.20 3.20
C ALA A 740 -26.51 -3.35 2.46
N ASP A 741 -27.67 -3.08 1.85
CA ASP A 741 -28.36 -4.06 1.00
C ASP A 741 -27.59 -4.31 -0.30
N VAL A 742 -27.04 -3.26 -0.91
CA VAL A 742 -26.23 -3.37 -2.15
C VAL A 742 -24.87 -4.01 -1.88
N VAL A 743 -24.22 -3.71 -0.76
CA VAL A 743 -22.93 -4.32 -0.40
C VAL A 743 -23.08 -5.83 -0.16
N LYS A 744 -24.17 -6.29 0.46
CA LYS A 744 -24.48 -7.74 0.53
C LYS A 744 -24.58 -8.39 -0.86
N ALA A 745 -25.14 -7.68 -1.84
CA ALA A 745 -25.19 -8.14 -3.23
C ALA A 745 -23.83 -8.09 -3.93
N ILE A 746 -22.98 -7.07 -3.66
CA ILE A 746 -21.58 -7.02 -4.13
C ILE A 746 -20.81 -8.24 -3.61
N LEU A 747 -20.85 -8.48 -2.30
CA LEU A 747 -20.13 -9.59 -1.66
C LEU A 747 -20.67 -10.96 -2.14
N TYR A 748 -21.97 -11.09 -2.39
CA TYR A 748 -22.52 -12.28 -3.04
C TYR A 748 -21.93 -12.52 -4.44
N LEU A 749 -21.89 -11.48 -5.29
CA LEU A 749 -21.34 -11.60 -6.64
C LEU A 749 -19.85 -11.92 -6.64
N VAL A 750 -19.08 -11.34 -5.70
CA VAL A 750 -17.63 -11.62 -5.54
C VAL A 750 -17.39 -13.08 -5.12
N ASP A 751 -18.09 -13.57 -4.10
CA ASP A 751 -17.92 -14.94 -3.60
C ASP A 751 -18.46 -15.99 -4.59
N GLN A 752 -19.51 -15.67 -5.36
CA GLN A 752 -20.10 -16.57 -6.34
C GLN A 752 -19.12 -16.82 -7.51
N GLN A 753 -18.81 -18.10 -7.73
CA GLN A 753 -17.84 -18.55 -8.74
C GLN A 753 -18.48 -18.99 -10.06
N TYR A 754 -19.80 -19.29 -10.07
CA TYR A 754 -20.48 -19.86 -11.25
C TYR A 754 -21.48 -18.91 -11.93
N GLU A 755 -21.42 -17.61 -11.66
CA GLU A 755 -22.33 -16.61 -12.24
C GLU A 755 -21.60 -15.40 -12.83
N THR A 756 -21.98 -15.04 -14.05
CA THR A 756 -21.55 -13.84 -14.77
C THR A 756 -22.67 -13.40 -15.73
N GLY A 757 -22.69 -12.14 -16.15
CA GLY A 757 -23.69 -11.56 -17.05
C GLY A 757 -25.06 -11.28 -16.40
N GLN A 758 -25.17 -11.37 -15.07
CA GLN A 758 -26.46 -11.32 -14.38
C GLN A 758 -26.89 -9.89 -14.03
N ALA A 759 -28.21 -9.69 -13.96
CA ALA A 759 -28.85 -8.46 -13.48
C ALA A 759 -29.59 -8.74 -12.16
N LEU A 760 -28.89 -8.59 -11.03
CA LEU A 760 -29.35 -8.95 -9.69
C LEU A 760 -30.27 -7.88 -9.08
N PRO A 761 -31.59 -8.12 -8.90
CA PRO A 761 -32.50 -7.14 -8.32
C PRO A 761 -32.33 -6.99 -6.80
N VAL A 762 -32.04 -5.78 -6.33
CA VAL A 762 -32.00 -5.43 -4.89
C VAL A 762 -33.14 -4.43 -4.61
N THR A 763 -34.37 -4.89 -4.81
CA THR A 763 -35.55 -4.01 -4.98
C THR A 763 -36.58 -4.12 -3.85
N GLY A 764 -36.30 -4.88 -2.79
CA GLY A 764 -37.24 -5.13 -1.69
C GLY A 764 -38.54 -5.81 -2.15
N GLY A 765 -38.48 -6.60 -3.23
CA GLY A 765 -39.62 -7.25 -3.87
C GLY A 765 -40.35 -6.40 -4.92
N GLN A 766 -39.96 -5.14 -5.14
CA GLN A 766 -40.65 -4.25 -6.09
C GLN A 766 -40.49 -4.69 -7.56
N VAL A 767 -39.42 -5.41 -7.89
CA VAL A 767 -39.23 -6.09 -9.18
C VAL A 767 -38.77 -7.51 -8.89
N MET A 768 -39.53 -8.49 -9.35
CA MET A 768 -39.20 -9.91 -9.35
C MET A 768 -38.99 -10.33 -10.80
N LEU A 769 -37.89 -11.04 -11.08
CA LEU A 769 -37.63 -11.61 -12.40
C LEU A 769 -38.38 -12.94 -12.53
N SER A 770 -38.93 -13.20 -13.72
CA SER A 770 -39.82 -14.33 -14.05
C SER A 770 -39.18 -15.32 -15.01
#